data_AF-A0A6P5AES8-F1
#
_entry.id   AF-A0A6P5AES8-F1
#
_cell.length_a   1.000
_cell.length_b   1.000
_cell.length_c   1.000
_cell.angle_alpha   90.00
_cell.angle_beta   90.00
_cell.angle_gamma   90.00
#
_symmetry.space_group_name_H-M   'P 1'
#
loop_
_entity.id
_entity.type
_entity.pdbx_description
1 polymer ?
#
loop_
_entity_poly.entity_id
_entity_poly.type
_entity_poly.pdbx_seq_one_letter_code
_entity_poly.pdbx_strand_id
1 'polypeptide(L)'
;AGGPPQPRRTCNDDPCFAGVSCTDTPTGFECGECPAGFQGNGTHCGDVDECRVATPCSVLTTCQNLSPGFRCRSCPRGYTGNKVEGVGVEFALRNRQVCRDLNECNDGNNGGCVPNSVCTNTMGSFRCGPCLTGYVGNQTVGCRPGRRCSDGGTNPCDENANCKVTRPGQYSCECKVGWGGNGFLCGPDTDIDGYPDEALPCSDNKCRPDNCVLVPNSGQEDADGDRIGDACDDDADGDGVPNMEDNCPLKPNTGQQNSDTDSDGDACDNCPNVPNPSQLDTDRNGVGDACDNDIDGDSIPNLLDNCPKIPNQRQVDRDGDGVGDECDSCPDNSNPTQNDSDDDLVGDSCDTNEDQDGDGFQDSSDNCPSVPNSDQLDTDVDGIGDNCDDDDDNDGVPDTSDNCRLVVNPTQLDTNSNSVGDACEDDFDNDNVVNWIDVCPENAAIQKTDFRAFQTVVLDPEGEAQIDPNWVVLNEGKEIVQTMNSDPGLAVGFTGFNGVDFSGTFYVNTETDDDYAGFIFSYQDSGSFYVVMWKQKEQTYWQATPFRAVAEPGLQLKAVKSNTGPGEMLRNALWNTGDTESQVKLLWKDPRNVGWKDKASYRWKLEHRPSVGYIRVRLYEGQNLVADSGTIIDTTMRGGRLGVFCFSQEQIIWSDLTYTCNDTLPDAFTTGQSYGQRYY
;
A
#
# COMPACT_ATOMS: atom_id res chain seq x y z
N ALA A 1 19.61 -120.24 -44.45
CA ALA A 1 19.25 -119.28 -45.50
C ALA A 1 18.22 -118.33 -44.90
N GLY A 2 18.59 -117.16 -44.38
CA GLY A 2 19.25 -116.10 -45.14
C GLY A 2 18.20 -115.42 -46.01
N GLY A 3 17.17 -114.83 -45.40
CA GLY A 3 16.19 -114.02 -46.12
C GLY A 3 16.85 -112.76 -46.69
N PRO A 4 16.42 -112.27 -47.86
CA PRO A 4 17.07 -111.14 -48.52
C PRO A 4 16.98 -109.87 -47.65
N PRO A 5 18.05 -109.07 -47.55
CA PRO A 5 18.04 -107.83 -46.78
C PRO A 5 17.12 -106.79 -47.43
N GLN A 6 16.39 -106.03 -46.60
CA GLN A 6 15.56 -104.90 -47.04
C GLN A 6 16.43 -103.81 -47.71
N PRO A 7 15.89 -103.06 -48.69
CA PRO A 7 16.59 -101.95 -49.32
C PRO A 7 16.96 -100.91 -48.26
N ARG A 8 18.25 -100.59 -48.17
CA ARG A 8 18.75 -99.52 -47.31
C ARG A 8 18.38 -98.19 -47.95
N ARG A 9 17.61 -97.36 -47.25
CA ARG A 9 17.32 -95.98 -47.68
C ARG A 9 18.64 -95.22 -47.86
N THR A 10 18.76 -94.48 -48.96
CA THR A 10 19.94 -93.66 -49.28
C THR A 10 19.55 -92.19 -49.33
N CYS A 11 20.52 -91.30 -49.45
CA CYS A 11 20.27 -89.86 -49.55
C CYS A 11 19.42 -89.46 -50.77
N ASN A 12 19.27 -90.32 -51.78
CA ASN A 12 18.37 -90.11 -52.92
C ASN A 12 16.88 -90.21 -52.57
N ASP A 13 16.54 -90.76 -51.40
CA ASP A 13 15.15 -90.85 -50.90
C ASP A 13 14.73 -89.60 -50.10
N ASP A 14 15.54 -88.53 -50.12
CA ASP A 14 15.42 -87.31 -49.31
C ASP A 14 15.08 -87.58 -47.82
N PRO A 15 15.87 -88.41 -47.12
CA PRO A 15 15.52 -88.84 -45.76
C PRO A 15 15.84 -87.80 -44.68
N CYS A 16 16.58 -86.74 -45.02
CA CYS A 16 16.95 -85.66 -44.10
C CYS A 16 16.00 -84.47 -44.22
N PHE A 17 15.89 -83.69 -43.14
CA PHE A 17 15.08 -82.48 -43.12
C PHE A 17 15.55 -81.48 -44.19
N ALA A 18 14.62 -80.73 -44.79
CA ALA A 18 14.92 -79.81 -45.88
C ALA A 18 16.01 -78.79 -45.47
N GLY A 19 17.11 -78.75 -46.22
CA GLY A 19 18.28 -77.90 -45.94
C GLY A 19 19.38 -78.55 -45.09
N VAL A 20 19.20 -79.80 -44.63
CA VAL A 20 20.23 -80.60 -43.93
C VAL A 20 21.04 -81.40 -44.94
N SER A 21 22.37 -81.40 -44.78
CA SER A 21 23.28 -82.21 -45.59
C SER A 21 23.08 -83.70 -45.28
N CYS A 22 22.89 -84.52 -46.31
CA CYS A 22 22.78 -85.98 -46.19
C CYS A 22 24.05 -86.65 -46.72
N THR A 23 24.61 -87.58 -45.94
CA THR A 23 25.76 -88.39 -46.36
C THR A 23 25.45 -89.88 -46.29
N ASP A 24 25.65 -90.60 -47.41
CA ASP A 24 25.51 -92.05 -47.45
C ASP A 24 26.69 -92.73 -46.73
N THR A 25 26.39 -93.62 -45.79
CA THR A 25 27.35 -94.39 -45.00
C THR A 25 27.24 -95.89 -45.29
N PRO A 26 28.26 -96.71 -44.95
CA PRO A 26 28.22 -98.17 -45.14
C PRO A 26 27.10 -98.88 -44.38
N THR A 27 26.36 -98.20 -43.50
CA THR A 27 25.25 -98.72 -42.69
C THR A 27 23.88 -98.11 -43.02
N GLY A 28 23.80 -97.06 -43.85
CA GLY A 28 22.56 -96.35 -44.19
C GLY A 28 22.84 -94.91 -44.62
N PHE A 29 21.95 -93.98 -44.35
CA PHE A 29 22.19 -92.54 -44.50
C PHE A 29 22.45 -91.90 -43.13
N GLU A 30 23.21 -90.81 -43.11
CA GLU A 30 23.42 -89.97 -41.92
C GLU A 30 23.06 -88.53 -42.28
N CYS A 31 22.24 -87.89 -41.44
CA CYS A 31 21.87 -86.49 -41.61
C CYS A 31 22.76 -85.62 -40.74
N GLY A 32 23.24 -84.52 -41.31
CA GLY A 32 23.97 -83.49 -40.59
C GLY A 32 23.10 -82.72 -39.60
N GLU A 33 23.66 -81.64 -39.07
CA GLU A 33 22.96 -80.78 -38.12
C GLU A 33 21.77 -80.06 -38.77
N CYS A 34 20.74 -79.78 -37.96
CA CYS A 34 19.58 -79.00 -38.41
C CYS A 34 20.01 -77.59 -38.83
N PRO A 35 19.28 -76.95 -39.78
CA PRO A 35 19.56 -75.58 -40.19
C PRO A 35 19.44 -74.61 -39.00
N ALA A 36 20.12 -73.46 -39.08
CA ALA A 36 20.04 -72.43 -38.04
C ALA A 36 18.57 -72.07 -37.74
N GLY A 37 18.22 -72.00 -36.45
CA GLY A 37 16.83 -71.80 -35.99
C GLY A 37 16.04 -73.09 -35.76
N PHE A 38 16.61 -74.26 -36.06
CA PHE A 38 15.98 -75.56 -35.80
C PHE A 38 16.87 -76.48 -34.95
N GLN A 39 16.24 -77.37 -34.18
CA GLN A 39 16.90 -78.38 -33.35
C GLN A 39 16.30 -79.75 -33.57
N GLY A 40 17.16 -80.78 -33.61
CA GLY A 40 16.72 -82.15 -33.84
C GLY A 40 17.87 -83.06 -34.24
N ASN A 41 17.54 -84.23 -34.78
CA ASN A 41 18.49 -85.28 -35.15
C ASN A 41 18.85 -85.28 -36.65
N GLY A 42 18.63 -84.17 -37.36
CA GLY A 42 18.87 -84.04 -38.80
C GLY A 42 17.81 -84.67 -39.70
N THR A 43 17.08 -85.70 -39.22
CA THR A 43 15.91 -86.27 -39.92
C THR A 43 14.61 -85.56 -39.55
N HIS A 44 14.47 -85.16 -38.29
CA HIS A 44 13.35 -84.37 -37.78
C HIS A 44 13.93 -83.14 -37.09
N CYS A 45 13.72 -81.97 -37.68
CA CYS A 45 14.14 -80.69 -37.12
C CYS A 45 12.90 -79.90 -36.71
N GLY A 46 12.81 -79.57 -35.43
CA GLY A 46 11.77 -78.70 -34.88
C GLY A 46 12.28 -77.28 -34.72
N ASP A 47 11.38 -76.31 -34.86
CA ASP A 47 11.68 -74.90 -34.65
C ASP A 47 12.19 -74.65 -33.22
N VAL A 48 13.22 -73.82 -33.08
CA VAL A 48 13.73 -73.41 -31.77
C VAL A 48 13.08 -72.10 -31.39
N ASP A 49 12.36 -72.10 -30.26
CA ASP A 49 11.81 -70.87 -29.71
C ASP A 49 12.91 -70.01 -29.06
N GLU A 50 13.54 -69.13 -29.85
CA GLU A 50 14.61 -68.27 -29.34
C GLU A 50 14.09 -67.23 -28.32
N CYS A 51 12.80 -66.89 -28.38
CA CYS A 51 12.17 -65.98 -27.42
C CYS A 51 12.17 -66.58 -26.00
N ARG A 52 11.89 -67.87 -25.89
CA ARG A 52 11.92 -68.58 -24.60
C ARG A 52 13.33 -68.87 -24.11
N VAL A 53 14.26 -69.17 -25.02
CA VAL A 53 15.60 -69.65 -24.67
C VAL A 53 16.60 -68.52 -24.42
N ALA A 54 16.57 -67.45 -25.22
CA ALA A 54 17.58 -66.39 -25.16
C ALA A 54 17.04 -65.04 -24.64
N THR A 55 15.72 -64.87 -24.54
CA THR A 55 15.03 -63.62 -24.17
C THR A 55 15.66 -62.38 -24.84
N PRO A 56 15.70 -62.32 -26.17
CA PRO A 56 16.49 -61.33 -26.89
C PRO A 56 15.88 -59.91 -26.90
N CYS A 57 14.59 -59.78 -26.58
CA CYS A 57 13.87 -58.51 -26.61
C CYS A 57 13.94 -57.75 -25.28
N SER A 58 13.75 -56.43 -25.32
CA SER A 58 13.67 -55.62 -24.11
C SER A 58 12.47 -56.04 -23.26
N VAL A 59 12.57 -55.92 -21.93
CA VAL A 59 11.46 -56.20 -21.00
C VAL A 59 10.20 -55.36 -21.28
N LEU A 60 10.34 -54.23 -21.97
CA LEU A 60 9.25 -53.34 -22.37
C LEU A 60 8.57 -53.76 -23.68
N THR A 61 9.04 -54.82 -24.33
CA THR A 61 8.61 -55.26 -25.66
C THR A 61 8.27 -56.74 -25.68
N THR A 62 7.46 -57.15 -26.65
CA THR A 62 7.12 -58.57 -26.85
C THR A 62 8.05 -59.21 -27.87
N CYS A 63 8.60 -60.38 -27.53
CA CYS A 63 9.30 -61.25 -28.47
C CYS A 63 8.30 -62.11 -29.23
N GLN A 64 8.46 -62.20 -30.56
CA GLN A 64 7.67 -63.09 -31.40
C GLN A 64 8.59 -64.15 -32.02
N ASN A 65 8.31 -65.42 -31.70
CA ASN A 65 8.96 -66.55 -32.33
C ASN A 65 8.44 -66.73 -33.77
N LEU A 66 9.35 -66.96 -34.70
CA LEU A 66 9.10 -67.20 -36.12
C LEU A 66 9.71 -68.56 -36.49
N SER A 67 9.30 -69.14 -37.61
CA SER A 67 9.96 -70.35 -38.12
C SER A 67 10.43 -70.11 -39.56
N PRO A 68 11.75 -69.89 -39.79
CA PRO A 68 12.84 -69.84 -38.81
C PRO A 68 13.01 -68.48 -38.10
N GLY A 69 13.42 -68.50 -36.83
CA GLY A 69 14.03 -67.37 -36.10
C GLY A 69 13.09 -66.59 -35.19
N PHE A 70 13.43 -65.33 -34.89
CA PHE A 70 12.61 -64.49 -34.02
C PHE A 70 12.63 -63.02 -34.46
N ARG A 71 11.65 -62.26 -33.97
CA ARG A 71 11.64 -60.80 -34.08
C ARG A 71 11.17 -60.14 -32.80
N CYS A 72 11.84 -59.06 -32.42
CA CYS A 72 11.37 -58.16 -31.38
C CYS A 72 10.43 -57.12 -31.97
N ARG A 73 9.38 -56.75 -31.22
CA ARG A 73 8.58 -55.57 -31.55
C ARG A 73 9.42 -54.29 -31.37
N SER A 74 9.01 -53.22 -32.04
CA SER A 74 9.62 -51.90 -31.81
C SER A 74 9.43 -51.46 -30.37
N CYS A 75 10.33 -50.60 -29.87
CA CYS A 75 10.16 -49.99 -28.55
C CYS A 75 8.80 -49.25 -28.44
N PRO A 76 8.17 -49.25 -27.26
CA PRO A 76 6.93 -48.52 -27.03
C PRO A 76 7.08 -47.02 -27.28
N ARG A 77 5.96 -46.29 -27.38
CA ARG A 77 5.99 -44.82 -27.39
C ARG A 77 6.70 -44.30 -26.12
N GLY A 78 7.46 -43.22 -26.26
CA GLY A 78 8.33 -42.69 -25.19
C GLY A 78 9.69 -43.41 -25.07
N TYR A 79 9.95 -44.43 -25.89
CA TYR A 79 11.23 -45.14 -25.89
C TYR A 79 11.83 -45.24 -27.29
N THR A 80 13.16 -45.15 -27.37
CA THR A 80 13.94 -45.35 -28.59
C THR A 80 14.92 -46.51 -28.41
N GLY A 81 15.21 -47.24 -29.48
CA GLY A 81 16.05 -48.43 -29.39
C GLY A 81 16.30 -49.14 -30.70
N ASN A 82 17.23 -50.09 -30.67
CA ASN A 82 17.56 -50.91 -31.83
C ASN A 82 16.43 -51.89 -32.17
N LYS A 83 16.24 -52.18 -33.46
CA LYS A 83 15.39 -53.28 -33.92
C LYS A 83 16.21 -54.56 -33.97
N VAL A 84 15.66 -55.66 -33.48
CA VAL A 84 16.33 -56.96 -33.45
C VAL A 84 15.43 -58.02 -34.07
N GLU A 85 15.93 -58.64 -35.13
CA GLU A 85 15.38 -59.85 -35.74
C GLU A 85 16.54 -60.70 -36.25
N GLY A 86 16.38 -62.02 -36.21
CA GLY A 86 17.43 -62.94 -36.64
C GLY A 86 17.07 -64.39 -36.41
N VAL A 87 17.98 -65.31 -36.77
CA VAL A 87 17.73 -66.75 -36.75
C VAL A 87 18.77 -67.44 -35.87
N GLY A 88 18.33 -68.31 -34.97
CA GLY A 88 19.18 -69.13 -34.13
C GLY A 88 19.54 -68.51 -32.77
N VAL A 89 19.77 -69.37 -31.77
CA VAL A 89 20.00 -69.00 -30.37
C VAL A 89 21.26 -68.16 -30.18
N GLU A 90 22.34 -68.45 -30.92
CA GLU A 90 23.59 -67.70 -30.78
C GLU A 90 23.44 -66.24 -31.22
N PHE A 91 22.67 -65.99 -32.29
CA PHE A 91 22.37 -64.63 -32.74
C PHE A 91 21.51 -63.89 -31.70
N ALA A 92 20.50 -64.58 -31.16
CA ALA A 92 19.60 -64.05 -30.13
C ALA A 92 20.32 -63.67 -28.82
N LEU A 93 21.37 -64.42 -28.44
CA LEU A 93 22.17 -64.13 -27.24
C LEU A 93 23.07 -62.90 -27.42
N ARG A 94 23.61 -62.69 -28.62
CA ARG A 94 24.56 -61.59 -28.91
C ARG A 94 23.88 -60.27 -29.25
N ASN A 95 22.69 -60.32 -29.84
CA ASN A 95 21.98 -59.13 -30.32
C ASN A 95 20.70 -58.91 -29.51
N ARG A 96 20.84 -58.22 -28.37
CA ARG A 96 19.70 -57.89 -27.51
C ARG A 96 19.10 -56.53 -27.87
N GLN A 97 17.78 -56.43 -27.81
CA GLN A 97 17.10 -55.16 -27.95
C GLN A 97 17.21 -54.35 -26.67
N VAL A 98 17.65 -53.10 -26.81
CA VAL A 98 17.71 -52.13 -25.73
C VAL A 98 16.75 -50.99 -26.07
N CYS A 99 15.72 -50.81 -25.24
CA CYS A 99 14.86 -49.64 -25.30
C CYS A 99 15.29 -48.68 -24.20
N ARG A 100 15.69 -47.47 -24.60
CA ARG A 100 16.03 -46.37 -23.69
C ARG A 100 14.92 -45.35 -23.74
N ASP A 101 14.69 -44.74 -22.60
CA ASP A 101 13.77 -43.63 -22.45
C ASP A 101 14.15 -42.49 -23.41
N LEU A 102 13.17 -41.95 -24.12
CA LEU A 102 13.35 -40.81 -25.01
C LEU A 102 13.05 -39.55 -24.20
N ASN A 103 14.05 -38.72 -23.95
CA ASN A 103 13.80 -37.45 -23.26
C ASN A 103 13.11 -36.45 -24.18
N GLU A 104 11.78 -36.35 -24.07
CA GLU A 104 10.99 -35.45 -24.92
C GLU A 104 11.24 -33.98 -24.64
N CYS A 105 11.73 -33.61 -23.45
CA CYS A 105 12.08 -32.22 -23.14
C CYS A 105 13.25 -31.69 -23.98
N ASN A 106 14.03 -32.58 -24.61
CA ASN A 106 15.17 -32.23 -25.46
C ASN A 106 14.86 -32.31 -26.97
N ASP A 107 13.59 -32.33 -27.35
CA ASP A 107 13.13 -32.40 -28.74
C ASP A 107 13.29 -31.10 -29.55
N GLY A 108 13.73 -30.01 -28.90
CA GLY A 108 13.85 -28.68 -29.48
C GLY A 108 12.57 -27.83 -29.37
N ASN A 109 11.49 -28.39 -28.81
CA ASN A 109 10.21 -27.72 -28.57
C ASN A 109 9.73 -27.90 -27.11
N ASN A 110 10.66 -28.17 -26.17
CA ASN A 110 10.38 -28.37 -24.74
C ASN A 110 9.33 -29.45 -24.47
N GLY A 111 9.31 -30.53 -25.27
CA GLY A 111 8.29 -31.58 -25.21
C GLY A 111 6.89 -31.14 -25.63
N GLY A 112 6.72 -29.91 -26.12
CA GLY A 112 5.41 -29.29 -26.36
C GLY A 112 4.80 -28.66 -25.11
N CYS A 113 5.55 -28.53 -24.01
CA CYS A 113 5.15 -27.67 -22.89
C CYS A 113 5.16 -26.21 -23.31
N VAL A 114 4.35 -25.38 -22.64
CA VAL A 114 4.29 -23.94 -22.89
C VAL A 114 5.71 -23.32 -22.82
N PRO A 115 6.09 -22.42 -23.74
CA PRO A 115 7.39 -21.75 -23.69
C PRO A 115 7.61 -21.07 -22.34
N ASN A 116 8.84 -21.10 -21.82
CA ASN A 116 9.18 -20.60 -20.48
C ASN A 116 8.50 -21.34 -19.32
N SER A 117 8.24 -22.65 -19.48
CA SER A 117 7.81 -23.54 -18.40
C SER A 117 8.74 -24.74 -18.22
N VAL A 118 8.75 -25.31 -17.02
CA VAL A 118 9.58 -26.46 -16.67
C VAL A 118 9.07 -27.72 -17.37
N CYS A 119 9.89 -28.36 -18.21
CA CYS A 119 9.63 -29.72 -18.68
C CYS A 119 10.44 -30.72 -17.85
N THR A 120 9.78 -31.71 -17.26
CA THR A 120 10.47 -32.79 -16.53
C THR A 120 10.25 -34.13 -17.21
N ASN A 121 11.35 -34.72 -17.69
CA ASN A 121 11.33 -36.05 -18.28
C ASN A 121 11.00 -37.13 -17.25
N THR A 122 10.21 -38.13 -17.64
CA THR A 122 9.84 -39.28 -16.83
C THR A 122 10.03 -40.56 -17.64
N MET A 123 10.07 -41.74 -17.00
CA MET A 123 10.22 -42.98 -17.78
C MET A 123 8.98 -43.22 -18.67
N GLY A 124 9.19 -43.14 -19.99
CA GLY A 124 8.21 -43.37 -21.04
C GLY A 124 7.33 -42.18 -21.40
N SER A 125 7.58 -40.99 -20.83
CA SER A 125 6.80 -39.76 -21.05
C SER A 125 7.50 -38.54 -20.44
N PHE A 126 6.91 -37.35 -20.55
CA PHE A 126 7.33 -36.15 -19.84
C PHE A 126 6.13 -35.52 -19.11
N ARG A 127 6.41 -34.58 -18.19
CA ARG A 127 5.40 -33.71 -17.57
C ARG A 127 5.77 -32.24 -17.70
N CYS A 128 4.77 -31.42 -17.99
CA CYS A 128 4.91 -29.96 -17.97
C CYS A 128 4.61 -29.45 -16.56
N GLY A 129 5.50 -28.59 -16.06
CA GLY A 129 5.48 -28.01 -14.73
C GLY A 129 5.12 -26.52 -14.73
N PRO A 130 5.41 -25.81 -13.64
CA PRO A 130 5.13 -24.37 -13.55
C PRO A 130 5.99 -23.57 -14.52
N CYS A 131 5.65 -22.29 -14.69
CA CYS A 131 6.49 -21.34 -15.41
C CYS A 131 7.89 -21.26 -14.77
N LEU A 132 8.91 -20.96 -15.58
CA LEU A 132 10.27 -20.69 -15.11
C LEU A 132 10.28 -19.44 -14.25
N THR A 133 11.28 -19.32 -13.36
CA THR A 133 11.47 -18.14 -12.52
C THR A 133 11.48 -16.86 -13.36
N GLY A 134 10.72 -15.85 -12.92
CA GLY A 134 10.51 -14.61 -13.67
C GLY A 134 9.41 -14.67 -14.72
N TYR A 135 8.63 -15.76 -14.80
CA TYR A 135 7.44 -15.89 -15.64
C TYR A 135 6.23 -16.29 -14.80
N VAL A 136 5.07 -15.72 -15.11
CA VAL A 136 3.78 -15.98 -14.47
C VAL A 136 2.80 -16.57 -15.48
N GLY A 137 1.89 -17.43 -15.02
CA GLY A 137 0.89 -18.10 -15.85
C GLY A 137 0.87 -19.61 -15.64
N ASN A 138 0.34 -20.33 -16.61
CA ASN A 138 0.20 -21.79 -16.56
C ASN A 138 0.23 -22.40 -17.98
N GLN A 139 0.03 -23.72 -18.07
CA GLN A 139 0.04 -24.45 -19.34
C GLN A 139 -1.14 -24.10 -20.27
N THR A 140 -2.17 -23.40 -19.79
CA THR A 140 -3.37 -23.04 -20.57
C THR A 140 -3.29 -21.62 -21.11
N VAL A 141 -2.90 -20.67 -20.27
CA VAL A 141 -2.85 -19.23 -20.59
C VAL A 141 -1.50 -18.84 -21.23
N GLY A 142 -0.46 -19.65 -21.02
CA GLY A 142 0.89 -19.33 -21.43
C GLY A 142 1.71 -18.73 -20.27
N CYS A 143 3.03 -18.87 -20.33
CA CYS A 143 3.95 -18.23 -19.39
C CYS A 143 4.45 -16.91 -19.97
N ARG A 144 4.09 -15.80 -19.34
CA ARG A 144 4.51 -14.44 -19.70
C ARG A 144 5.51 -13.90 -18.68
N PRO A 145 6.42 -12.97 -19.04
CA PRO A 145 7.33 -12.36 -18.07
C PRO A 145 6.53 -11.79 -16.88
N GLY A 146 6.94 -12.14 -15.66
CA GLY A 146 6.40 -11.55 -14.45
C GLY A 146 6.80 -10.08 -14.35
N ARG A 147 5.90 -9.25 -13.81
CA ARG A 147 6.26 -7.88 -13.44
C ARG A 147 7.37 -7.92 -12.39
N ARG A 148 8.18 -6.86 -12.35
CA ARG A 148 9.26 -6.71 -11.37
C ARG A 148 9.02 -5.50 -10.49
N CYS A 149 9.50 -5.55 -9.26
CA CYS A 149 9.56 -4.38 -8.38
C CYS A 149 10.83 -3.58 -8.68
N SER A 150 11.03 -2.46 -7.98
CA SER A 150 12.19 -1.57 -8.17
C SER A 150 13.54 -2.27 -7.95
N ASP A 151 13.60 -3.25 -7.05
CA ASP A 151 14.77 -4.10 -6.76
C ASP A 151 15.07 -5.16 -7.84
N GLY A 152 14.21 -5.26 -8.87
CA GLY A 152 14.31 -6.28 -9.92
C GLY A 152 13.80 -7.67 -9.51
N GLY A 153 13.27 -7.83 -8.30
CA GLY A 153 12.62 -9.02 -7.80
C GLY A 153 11.26 -9.28 -8.47
N THR A 154 10.66 -10.45 -8.22
CA THR A 154 9.36 -10.80 -8.82
C THR A 154 8.25 -10.07 -8.08
N ASN A 155 7.46 -9.26 -8.79
CA ASN A 155 6.38 -8.48 -8.21
C ASN A 155 5.20 -9.40 -7.81
N PRO A 156 4.89 -9.54 -6.50
CA PRO A 156 3.79 -10.38 -6.03
C PRO A 156 2.43 -9.66 -6.04
N CYS A 157 2.41 -8.35 -6.29
CA CYS A 157 1.22 -7.52 -6.19
C CYS A 157 0.27 -7.68 -7.39
N ASP A 158 -0.97 -7.27 -7.16
CA ASP A 158 -2.01 -7.22 -8.19
C ASP A 158 -1.58 -6.35 -9.40
N GLU A 159 -2.23 -6.53 -10.54
CA GLU A 159 -1.97 -5.67 -11.71
C GLU A 159 -2.34 -4.21 -11.54
N ASN A 160 -3.30 -4.00 -10.67
CA ASN A 160 -3.75 -2.69 -10.28
C ASN A 160 -3.13 -2.24 -8.97
N ALA A 161 -2.02 -2.85 -8.53
CA ALA A 161 -1.25 -2.42 -7.38
C ALA A 161 0.16 -1.93 -7.73
N ASN A 162 0.69 -1.07 -6.87
CA ASN A 162 2.08 -0.68 -6.84
C ASN A 162 2.84 -1.58 -5.85
N CYS A 163 4.05 -2.00 -6.25
CA CYS A 163 4.92 -2.79 -5.38
C CYS A 163 5.89 -1.85 -4.68
N LYS A 164 5.84 -1.83 -3.34
CA LYS A 164 6.81 -1.19 -2.47
C LYS A 164 7.74 -2.27 -1.93
N VAL A 165 9.05 -2.07 -2.07
CA VAL A 165 10.05 -2.99 -1.50
C VAL A 165 10.27 -2.56 -0.07
N THR A 166 9.94 -3.42 0.90
CA THR A 166 10.13 -3.11 2.33
C THR A 166 11.48 -3.62 2.82
N ARG A 167 11.88 -4.82 2.38
CA ARG A 167 13.22 -5.39 2.57
C ARG A 167 13.66 -6.15 1.32
N PRO A 168 14.95 -6.47 1.17
CA PRO A 168 15.40 -7.35 0.09
C PRO A 168 14.59 -8.67 0.06
N GLY A 169 13.70 -8.82 -0.93
CA GLY A 169 12.82 -9.98 -1.08
C GLY A 169 11.49 -9.94 -0.32
N GLN A 170 11.19 -8.86 0.40
CA GLN A 170 9.88 -8.61 1.04
C GLN A 170 9.21 -7.40 0.38
N TYR A 171 7.92 -7.56 0.10
CA TYR A 171 7.15 -6.60 -0.69
C TYR A 171 5.87 -6.24 0.05
N SER A 172 5.58 -4.95 0.12
CA SER A 172 4.26 -4.41 0.43
C SER A 172 3.57 -3.99 -0.86
N CYS A 173 2.26 -4.17 -0.91
CA CYS A 173 1.45 -3.90 -2.09
C CYS A 173 0.37 -2.89 -1.73
N GLU A 174 0.24 -1.84 -2.53
CA GLU A 174 -0.80 -0.81 -2.37
C GLU A 174 -1.60 -0.75 -3.66
N CYS A 175 -2.93 -0.86 -3.59
CA CYS A 175 -3.77 -0.68 -4.77
C CYS A 175 -3.60 0.73 -5.36
N LYS A 176 -3.65 0.85 -6.68
CA LYS A 176 -3.57 2.13 -7.39
C LYS A 176 -4.89 2.87 -7.19
N VAL A 177 -4.85 4.20 -7.35
CA VAL A 177 -6.05 5.05 -7.29
C VAL A 177 -7.16 4.52 -8.19
N GLY A 178 -8.39 4.45 -7.65
CA GLY A 178 -9.57 3.86 -8.27
C GLY A 178 -9.63 2.33 -8.15
N TRP A 179 -8.84 1.76 -7.23
CA TRP A 179 -8.88 0.35 -6.86
C TRP A 179 -8.70 0.18 -5.34
N GLY A 180 -9.57 -0.63 -4.74
CA GLY A 180 -9.59 -0.95 -3.30
C GLY A 180 -9.18 -2.40 -3.06
N GLY A 181 -8.68 -2.69 -1.86
CA GLY A 181 -8.17 -4.03 -1.53
C GLY A 181 -6.89 -4.02 -0.70
N ASN A 182 -6.32 -5.20 -0.50
CA ASN A 182 -5.08 -5.39 0.27
C ASN A 182 -3.79 -5.30 -0.56
N GLY A 183 -3.88 -4.80 -1.80
CA GLY A 183 -2.75 -4.67 -2.74
C GLY A 183 -2.30 -5.97 -3.42
N PHE A 184 -2.47 -7.13 -2.78
CA PHE A 184 -2.27 -8.43 -3.43
C PHE A 184 -3.45 -8.81 -4.31
N LEU A 185 -4.65 -8.35 -3.92
CA LEU A 185 -5.87 -8.41 -4.69
C LEU A 185 -6.48 -7.01 -4.66
N CYS A 186 -6.79 -6.48 -5.84
CA CYS A 186 -7.42 -5.18 -6.00
C CYS A 186 -8.68 -5.30 -6.86
N GLY A 187 -9.77 -4.69 -6.40
CA GLY A 187 -11.04 -4.55 -7.12
C GLY A 187 -11.29 -3.10 -7.49
N PRO A 188 -12.19 -2.81 -8.45
CA PRO A 188 -12.63 -1.43 -8.69
C PRO A 188 -13.13 -0.80 -7.39
N ASP A 189 -12.78 0.47 -7.21
CA ASP A 189 -13.16 1.32 -6.09
C ASP A 189 -13.58 2.65 -6.72
N THR A 190 -14.90 2.88 -6.72
CA THR A 190 -15.54 3.94 -7.49
C THR A 190 -15.37 5.30 -6.82
N ASP A 191 -15.48 5.36 -5.51
CA ASP A 191 -15.44 6.60 -4.74
C ASP A 191 -14.10 6.85 -4.02
N ILE A 192 -13.14 5.93 -4.17
CA ILE A 192 -11.73 6.08 -3.81
C ILE A 192 -11.52 6.19 -2.30
N ASP A 193 -12.29 5.45 -1.51
CA ASP A 193 -12.13 5.39 -0.05
C ASP A 193 -11.24 4.21 0.42
N GLY A 194 -10.78 3.40 -0.53
CA GLY A 194 -9.90 2.26 -0.34
C GLY A 194 -10.61 0.91 -0.16
N TYR A 195 -11.94 0.87 -0.17
CA TYR A 195 -12.73 -0.36 -0.21
C TYR A 195 -13.22 -0.67 -1.63
N PRO A 196 -13.19 -1.94 -2.06
CA PRO A 196 -13.66 -2.30 -3.40
C PRO A 196 -15.19 -2.35 -3.48
N ASP A 197 -15.76 -1.95 -4.62
CA ASP A 197 -17.21 -2.00 -4.91
C ASP A 197 -17.82 -3.40 -4.70
N GLU A 198 -17.01 -4.45 -4.89
CA GLU A 198 -17.41 -5.85 -4.72
C GLU A 198 -16.40 -6.61 -3.85
N ALA A 199 -16.91 -7.61 -3.12
CA ALA A 199 -16.11 -8.44 -2.22
C ALA A 199 -14.98 -9.19 -2.96
N LEU A 200 -13.76 -9.07 -2.46
CA LEU A 200 -12.58 -9.77 -2.99
C LEU A 200 -12.34 -11.09 -2.24
N PRO A 201 -11.72 -12.11 -2.89
CA PRO A 201 -11.50 -13.43 -2.28
C PRO A 201 -10.30 -13.44 -1.31
N CYS A 202 -10.35 -12.61 -0.28
CA CYS A 202 -9.37 -12.52 0.82
C CYS A 202 -10.09 -12.33 2.17
N SER A 203 -9.40 -12.68 3.26
CA SER A 203 -9.90 -12.53 4.63
C SER A 203 -9.60 -11.17 5.26
N ASP A 204 -8.85 -10.31 4.56
CA ASP A 204 -8.50 -8.97 5.02
C ASP A 204 -9.75 -8.07 5.08
N ASN A 205 -9.79 -7.12 6.01
CA ASN A 205 -10.91 -6.18 6.11
C ASN A 205 -11.00 -5.28 4.89
N LYS A 206 -9.86 -4.84 4.32
CA LYS A 206 -9.82 -4.04 3.08
C LYS A 206 -10.33 -4.80 1.84
N CYS A 207 -10.60 -6.11 1.96
CA CYS A 207 -11.19 -6.92 0.88
C CYS A 207 -12.71 -7.07 0.95
N ARG A 208 -13.35 -6.55 2.01
CA ARG A 208 -14.81 -6.52 2.13
C ARG A 208 -15.38 -5.57 1.09
N PRO A 209 -16.61 -5.81 0.60
CA PRO A 209 -17.27 -4.85 -0.26
C PRO A 209 -17.52 -3.57 0.52
N ASP A 210 -17.36 -2.45 -0.16
CA ASP A 210 -17.81 -1.15 0.28
C ASP A 210 -19.33 -1.18 0.58
N ASN A 211 -19.73 -0.53 1.68
CA ASN A 211 -21.12 -0.45 2.15
C ASN A 211 -21.80 0.85 1.71
N CYS A 212 -21.06 1.79 1.09
CA CYS A 212 -21.52 3.02 0.47
C CYS A 212 -20.79 3.39 -0.84
N VAL A 213 -20.67 2.44 -1.78
CA VAL A 213 -20.09 2.50 -3.17
C VAL A 213 -19.93 3.86 -3.91
N LEU A 214 -20.75 4.88 -3.63
CA LEU A 214 -20.73 6.19 -4.29
C LEU A 214 -20.40 7.37 -3.36
N VAL A 215 -20.26 7.15 -2.06
CA VAL A 215 -20.06 8.16 -1.03
C VAL A 215 -18.88 7.70 -0.16
N PRO A 216 -17.72 8.36 -0.27
CA PRO A 216 -16.53 7.94 0.46
C PRO A 216 -16.78 7.88 1.96
N ASN A 217 -16.58 6.71 2.56
CA ASN A 217 -16.73 6.47 3.99
C ASN A 217 -15.71 5.43 4.45
N SER A 218 -14.44 5.82 4.35
CA SER A 218 -13.27 4.96 4.53
C SER A 218 -13.17 4.25 5.89
N GLY A 219 -13.99 4.62 6.87
CA GLY A 219 -14.13 3.92 8.14
C GLY A 219 -15.13 2.76 8.11
N GLN A 220 -16.01 2.71 7.11
CA GLN A 220 -17.04 1.71 6.87
C GLN A 220 -18.00 1.55 8.07
N GLU A 221 -18.22 2.62 8.82
CA GLU A 221 -19.17 2.63 9.94
C GLU A 221 -20.59 2.23 9.46
N ASP A 222 -21.26 1.41 10.28
CA ASP A 222 -22.54 0.73 10.01
C ASP A 222 -23.16 0.42 11.39
N ALA A 223 -23.93 1.37 11.91
CA ALA A 223 -24.38 1.40 13.30
C ALA A 223 -25.42 0.30 13.61
N ASP A 224 -26.30 -0.03 12.66
CA ASP A 224 -27.34 -1.05 12.83
C ASP A 224 -26.93 -2.45 12.31
N GLY A 225 -25.85 -2.54 11.53
CA GLY A 225 -25.27 -3.77 11.01
C GLY A 225 -26.04 -4.37 9.83
N ASP A 226 -26.84 -3.58 9.10
CA ASP A 226 -27.63 -4.02 7.97
C ASP A 226 -26.84 -4.13 6.65
N ARG A 227 -25.58 -3.63 6.65
CA ARG A 227 -24.61 -3.56 5.56
C ARG A 227 -24.77 -2.36 4.61
N ILE A 228 -25.59 -1.39 4.95
CA ILE A 228 -25.59 -0.05 4.38
C ILE A 228 -24.76 0.80 5.35
N GLY A 229 -23.78 1.54 4.84
CA GLY A 229 -22.93 2.35 5.72
C GLY A 229 -23.65 3.61 6.19
N ASP A 230 -23.27 4.12 7.37
CA ASP A 230 -23.89 5.31 7.98
C ASP A 230 -23.92 6.52 7.04
N ALA A 231 -22.90 6.66 6.18
CA ALA A 231 -22.77 7.77 5.23
C ALA A 231 -23.81 7.78 4.09
N CYS A 232 -24.47 6.65 3.84
CA CYS A 232 -25.44 6.50 2.75
C CYS A 232 -26.73 5.79 3.17
N ASP A 233 -26.93 5.59 4.47
CA ASP A 233 -28.19 5.10 5.03
C ASP A 233 -29.17 6.27 5.27
N ASP A 234 -30.45 6.01 5.02
CA ASP A 234 -31.53 6.95 5.31
C ASP A 234 -31.98 6.87 6.79
N ASP A 235 -31.66 5.76 7.49
CA ASP A 235 -32.03 5.41 8.88
C ASP A 235 -30.87 4.61 9.51
N ALA A 236 -29.76 5.28 9.81
CA ALA A 236 -28.46 4.63 10.07
C ALA A 236 -28.44 3.75 11.33
N ASP A 237 -29.34 3.97 12.27
CA ASP A 237 -29.46 3.17 13.49
C ASP A 237 -30.62 2.14 13.46
N GLY A 238 -31.43 2.15 12.39
CA GLY A 238 -32.50 1.20 12.13
C GLY A 238 -33.66 1.27 13.12
N ASP A 239 -33.88 2.42 13.77
CA ASP A 239 -34.95 2.57 14.75
C ASP A 239 -36.31 2.93 14.12
N GLY A 240 -36.31 3.31 12.84
CA GLY A 240 -37.48 3.67 12.05
C GLY A 240 -37.81 5.17 12.00
N VAL A 241 -36.97 6.02 12.57
CA VAL A 241 -36.98 7.48 12.41
C VAL A 241 -35.89 7.87 11.40
N PRO A 242 -36.24 8.47 10.24
CA PRO A 242 -35.22 8.84 9.25
C PRO A 242 -34.21 9.85 9.80
N ASN A 243 -32.93 9.75 9.41
CA ASN A 243 -31.81 10.56 9.92
C ASN A 243 -32.09 12.09 9.97
N MET A 244 -32.81 12.63 8.99
CA MET A 244 -33.14 14.08 8.95
C MET A 244 -34.17 14.53 10.00
N GLU A 245 -34.97 13.60 10.53
CA GLU A 245 -35.98 13.82 11.56
C GLU A 245 -35.55 13.25 12.92
N ASP A 246 -34.39 12.58 12.96
CA ASP A 246 -33.84 11.89 14.12
C ASP A 246 -32.87 12.80 14.88
N ASN A 247 -33.12 12.97 16.18
CA ASN A 247 -32.22 13.69 17.09
C ASN A 247 -31.08 12.84 17.66
N CYS A 248 -30.99 11.55 17.31
CA CYS A 248 -29.86 10.66 17.56
C CYS A 248 -29.59 9.69 16.40
N PRO A 249 -29.15 10.17 15.22
CA PRO A 249 -29.10 9.38 13.98
C PRO A 249 -28.26 8.09 14.02
N LEU A 250 -27.39 7.93 15.02
CA LEU A 250 -26.48 6.78 15.16
C LEU A 250 -26.82 5.92 16.40
N LYS A 251 -27.92 6.20 17.11
CA LYS A 251 -28.25 5.50 18.36
C LYS A 251 -29.77 5.35 18.58
N PRO A 252 -30.29 4.10 18.54
CA PRO A 252 -31.73 3.85 18.47
C PRO A 252 -32.53 4.49 19.60
N ASN A 253 -33.48 5.36 19.27
CA ASN A 253 -34.21 6.17 20.24
C ASN A 253 -35.66 6.55 19.86
N THR A 254 -36.41 5.70 19.15
CA THR A 254 -37.82 5.83 18.65
C THR A 254 -38.81 6.79 19.35
N GLY A 255 -38.65 7.07 20.64
CA GLY A 255 -39.40 8.07 21.39
C GLY A 255 -38.95 9.52 21.20
N GLN A 256 -37.79 9.78 20.57
CA GLN A 256 -37.22 11.11 20.27
C GLN A 256 -37.29 12.06 21.48
N GLN A 257 -36.96 11.53 22.67
CA GLN A 257 -36.95 12.32 23.89
C GLN A 257 -35.75 13.24 23.88
N ASN A 258 -35.97 14.52 24.19
CA ASN A 258 -34.94 15.52 24.41
C ASN A 258 -35.40 16.38 25.59
N SER A 259 -34.64 16.32 26.67
CA SER A 259 -34.95 16.89 27.98
C SER A 259 -34.51 18.34 28.12
N ASP A 260 -33.66 18.85 27.22
CA ASP A 260 -33.28 20.25 27.16
C ASP A 260 -33.71 20.94 25.86
N THR A 261 -32.87 21.78 25.25
CA THR A 261 -33.22 22.62 24.09
C THR A 261 -32.23 22.54 22.93
N ASP A 262 -31.16 21.75 23.03
CA ASP A 262 -30.30 21.54 21.87
C ASP A 262 -30.91 20.52 20.88
N SER A 263 -30.13 20.13 19.87
CA SER A 263 -30.56 19.22 18.82
C SER A 263 -30.39 17.75 19.17
N ASP A 264 -29.65 17.41 20.21
CA ASP A 264 -29.26 16.04 20.53
C ASP A 264 -30.33 15.40 21.43
N GLY A 265 -30.72 14.16 21.14
CA GLY A 265 -31.71 13.44 21.96
C GLY A 265 -31.09 12.83 23.21
N ASP A 266 -31.89 12.62 24.26
CA ASP A 266 -31.45 12.02 25.55
C ASP A 266 -30.70 10.69 25.40
N ALA A 267 -30.90 9.98 24.28
CA ALA A 267 -30.23 8.73 24.00
C ALA A 267 -28.75 8.92 23.65
N CYS A 268 -28.40 9.96 22.90
CA CYS A 268 -27.06 10.24 22.38
C CYS A 268 -26.41 11.47 23.03
N ASP A 269 -27.17 12.27 23.77
CA ASP A 269 -26.70 13.44 24.48
C ASP A 269 -25.87 13.02 25.71
N ASN A 270 -24.60 13.44 25.74
CA ASN A 270 -23.67 13.24 26.85
C ASN A 270 -23.89 14.22 28.02
N CYS A 271 -24.79 15.20 27.87
CA CYS A 271 -25.31 16.06 28.91
C CYS A 271 -26.84 16.28 28.84
N PRO A 272 -27.67 15.24 29.10
CA PRO A 272 -29.13 15.20 28.85
C PRO A 272 -30.02 16.30 29.47
N ASN A 273 -29.48 17.23 30.25
CA ASN A 273 -30.25 18.30 30.89
C ASN A 273 -29.58 19.68 30.75
N VAL A 274 -28.48 19.77 29.99
CA VAL A 274 -27.67 20.98 29.82
C VAL A 274 -27.34 21.11 28.34
N PRO A 275 -27.94 22.08 27.62
CA PRO A 275 -27.73 22.21 26.18
C PRO A 275 -26.25 22.35 25.82
N ASN A 276 -25.75 21.43 24.99
CA ASN A 276 -24.38 21.39 24.49
C ASN A 276 -24.30 20.79 23.07
N PRO A 277 -24.75 21.53 22.03
CA PRO A 277 -24.81 21.03 20.65
C PRO A 277 -23.49 20.52 20.05
N SER A 278 -22.34 20.82 20.66
CA SER A 278 -21.03 20.33 20.22
C SER A 278 -20.71 18.93 20.74
N GLN A 279 -21.44 18.45 21.76
CA GLN A 279 -21.22 17.16 22.43
C GLN A 279 -19.75 16.92 22.83
N LEU A 280 -18.99 17.99 23.10
CA LEU A 280 -17.57 17.91 23.44
C LEU A 280 -17.40 17.17 24.77
N ASP A 281 -16.49 16.19 24.76
CA ASP A 281 -16.13 15.32 25.88
C ASP A 281 -14.61 15.15 25.85
N THR A 282 -13.91 15.98 26.62
CA THR A 282 -12.46 16.15 26.56
C THR A 282 -11.71 14.89 27.02
N ASP A 283 -12.15 14.24 28.10
CA ASP A 283 -11.55 13.02 28.63
C ASP A 283 -12.15 11.71 28.08
N ARG A 284 -13.22 11.82 27.29
CA ARG A 284 -13.96 10.71 26.64
C ARG A 284 -14.54 9.72 27.65
N ASN A 285 -14.95 10.21 28.82
CA ASN A 285 -15.57 9.37 29.85
C ASN A 285 -17.07 9.11 29.58
N GLY A 286 -17.66 9.79 28.59
CA GLY A 286 -19.06 9.71 28.20
C GLY A 286 -19.96 10.75 28.88
N VAL A 287 -19.40 11.69 29.63
CA VAL A 287 -20.07 12.87 30.21
C VAL A 287 -19.51 14.10 29.50
N GLY A 288 -20.39 14.91 28.91
CA GLY A 288 -19.92 16.09 28.16
C GLY A 288 -19.34 17.18 29.06
N ASP A 289 -18.44 17.99 28.49
CA ASP A 289 -17.77 19.10 29.18
C ASP A 289 -18.77 20.08 29.83
N ALA A 290 -19.97 20.23 29.26
CA ALA A 290 -20.99 21.14 29.74
C ALA A 290 -21.58 20.75 31.10
N CYS A 291 -21.51 19.48 31.48
CA CYS A 291 -22.07 18.93 32.71
C CYS A 291 -21.07 18.14 33.56
N ASP A 292 -19.85 17.92 33.07
CA ASP A 292 -18.76 17.37 33.86
C ASP A 292 -18.14 18.44 34.79
N ASN A 293 -17.74 18.02 35.99
CA ASN A 293 -17.05 18.86 36.98
C ASN A 293 -15.53 18.72 36.94
N ASP A 294 -15.01 17.82 36.09
CA ASP A 294 -13.60 17.46 35.91
C ASP A 294 -13.43 17.03 34.45
N ILE A 295 -13.41 18.00 33.52
CA ILE A 295 -13.57 17.73 32.06
C ILE A 295 -12.37 17.01 31.45
N ASP A 296 -11.19 17.08 32.06
CA ASP A 296 -9.98 16.41 31.58
C ASP A 296 -9.64 15.12 32.35
N GLY A 297 -10.41 14.81 33.40
CA GLY A 297 -10.33 13.55 34.14
C GLY A 297 -9.07 13.41 34.99
N ASP A 298 -8.37 14.51 35.30
CA ASP A 298 -7.12 14.48 36.04
C ASP A 298 -7.31 14.33 37.57
N SER A 299 -8.57 14.34 38.03
CA SER A 299 -9.03 14.32 39.43
C SER A 299 -8.98 15.66 40.16
N ILE A 300 -8.89 16.77 39.45
CA ILE A 300 -8.94 18.13 39.96
C ILE A 300 -10.20 18.82 39.41
N PRO A 301 -11.14 19.25 40.26
CA PRO A 301 -12.36 19.86 39.75
C PRO A 301 -12.09 21.14 38.97
N ASN A 302 -12.79 21.38 37.86
CA ASN A 302 -12.61 22.51 36.93
C ASN A 302 -12.36 23.89 37.58
N LEU A 303 -13.00 24.15 38.74
CA LEU A 303 -12.89 25.44 39.45
C LEU A 303 -11.56 25.61 40.21
N LEU A 304 -10.88 24.52 40.51
CA LEU A 304 -9.61 24.47 41.24
C LEU A 304 -8.43 24.16 40.33
N ASP A 305 -8.72 23.87 39.06
CA ASP A 305 -7.77 23.44 38.06
C ASP A 305 -7.20 24.66 37.30
N ASN A 306 -5.87 24.76 37.22
CA ASN A 306 -5.17 25.77 36.42
C ASN A 306 -4.98 25.36 34.95
N CYS A 307 -5.32 24.13 34.55
CA CYS A 307 -5.45 23.67 33.18
C CYS A 307 -6.71 22.82 32.98
N PRO A 308 -7.92 23.40 33.06
CA PRO A 308 -9.15 22.62 33.08
C PRO A 308 -9.35 21.64 31.93
N LYS A 309 -8.65 21.79 30.79
CA LYS A 309 -8.80 20.96 29.58
C LYS A 309 -7.61 20.02 29.31
N ILE A 310 -6.54 20.11 30.10
CA ILE A 310 -5.29 19.38 29.84
C ILE A 310 -4.83 18.72 31.14
N PRO A 311 -4.83 17.37 31.20
CA PRO A 311 -4.59 16.66 32.45
C PRO A 311 -3.25 17.02 33.09
N ASN A 312 -3.28 17.66 34.25
CA ASN A 312 -2.08 18.18 34.90
C ASN A 312 -2.13 18.06 36.43
N GLN A 313 -2.22 16.83 36.93
CA GLN A 313 -2.36 16.51 38.37
C GLN A 313 -1.41 17.22 39.34
N ARG A 314 -0.24 17.66 38.85
CA ARG A 314 0.77 18.37 39.65
C ARG A 314 0.48 19.87 39.81
N GLN A 315 -0.38 20.45 38.97
CA GLN A 315 -0.77 21.87 38.96
C GLN A 315 0.44 22.79 39.06
N VAL A 316 1.46 22.51 38.25
CA VAL A 316 2.65 23.36 38.18
C VAL A 316 2.24 24.65 37.45
N ASP A 317 2.64 25.79 38.00
CA ASP A 317 2.43 27.13 37.47
C ASP A 317 3.69 27.91 37.85
N ARG A 318 4.64 27.96 36.90
CA ARG A 318 6.01 28.43 37.13
C ARG A 318 6.09 29.94 37.24
N ASP A 319 5.33 30.66 36.42
CA ASP A 319 5.37 32.11 36.35
C ASP A 319 4.30 32.79 37.24
N GLY A 320 3.35 32.02 37.75
CA GLY A 320 2.33 32.43 38.71
C GLY A 320 1.21 33.26 38.10
N ASP A 321 0.93 33.08 36.81
CA ASP A 321 -0.08 33.85 36.08
C ASP A 321 -1.52 33.30 36.25
N GLY A 322 -1.63 32.06 36.75
CA GLY A 322 -2.88 31.35 37.01
C GLY A 322 -3.26 30.30 35.96
N VAL A 323 -2.44 30.13 34.92
CA VAL A 323 -2.50 29.06 33.92
C VAL A 323 -1.37 28.07 34.22
N GLY A 324 -1.64 26.76 34.13
CA GLY A 324 -0.62 25.76 34.46
C GLY A 324 0.35 25.49 33.29
N ASP A 325 1.60 25.10 33.62
CA ASP A 325 2.67 24.86 32.62
C ASP A 325 2.26 23.93 31.46
N GLU A 326 1.36 22.97 31.68
CA GLU A 326 0.94 21.99 30.65
C GLU A 326 -0.05 22.57 29.62
N CYS A 327 -0.69 23.72 29.91
CA CYS A 327 -1.66 24.39 29.04
C CYS A 327 -1.36 25.88 28.84
N ASP A 328 -0.20 26.33 29.32
CA ASP A 328 0.26 27.69 29.20
C ASP A 328 1.06 27.84 27.90
N SER A 329 0.61 28.74 27.01
CA SER A 329 1.31 29.07 25.77
C SER A 329 2.59 29.88 25.99
N CYS A 330 2.85 30.35 27.21
CA CYS A 330 4.10 30.98 27.62
C CYS A 330 4.54 30.58 29.05
N PRO A 331 4.97 29.32 29.29
CA PRO A 331 5.23 28.76 30.64
C PRO A 331 6.24 29.51 31.53
N ASP A 332 7.00 30.45 30.96
CA ASP A 332 8.01 31.25 31.65
C ASP A 332 7.63 32.75 31.74
N ASN A 333 6.54 33.20 31.11
CA ASN A 333 6.18 34.62 30.97
C ASN A 333 4.69 34.90 31.16
N SER A 334 4.36 35.53 32.30
CA SER A 334 2.97 35.77 32.72
C SER A 334 2.07 36.38 31.62
N ASN A 335 1.09 35.60 31.20
CA ASN A 335 0.12 35.89 30.14
C ASN A 335 -1.28 35.31 30.47
N PRO A 336 -1.98 35.78 31.54
CA PRO A 336 -3.21 35.13 32.03
C PRO A 336 -4.39 35.07 31.05
N THR A 337 -4.32 35.79 29.93
CA THR A 337 -5.34 35.80 28.88
C THR A 337 -5.09 34.77 27.78
N GLN A 338 -3.88 34.20 27.70
CA GLN A 338 -3.50 33.16 26.73
C GLN A 338 -3.85 33.57 25.29
N ASN A 339 -3.61 34.84 24.96
CA ASN A 339 -3.84 35.31 23.60
C ASN A 339 -2.74 34.76 22.70
N ASP A 340 -3.15 34.26 21.54
CA ASP A 340 -2.32 33.79 20.44
C ASP A 340 -2.95 34.38 19.17
N SER A 341 -2.30 35.40 18.60
CA SER A 341 -2.87 36.21 17.51
C SER A 341 -2.68 35.60 16.12
N ASP A 342 -1.73 34.70 15.97
CA ASP A 342 -1.41 34.03 14.72
C ASP A 342 -1.55 32.51 14.80
N ASP A 343 -2.12 31.95 15.87
CA ASP A 343 -2.55 30.56 15.98
C ASP A 343 -1.39 29.54 15.79
N ASP A 344 -0.21 29.87 16.30
CA ASP A 344 1.00 29.04 16.23
C ASP A 344 1.26 28.22 17.51
N LEU A 345 0.41 28.39 18.54
CA LEU A 345 0.46 27.78 19.88
C LEU A 345 1.47 28.44 20.85
N VAL A 346 2.12 29.53 20.44
CA VAL A 346 2.99 30.37 21.27
C VAL A 346 2.23 31.65 21.62
N GLY A 347 2.14 31.98 22.91
CA GLY A 347 1.36 33.15 23.32
C GLY A 347 2.02 34.48 22.93
N ASP A 348 1.21 35.51 22.65
CA ASP A 348 1.65 36.87 22.27
C ASP A 348 2.74 37.46 23.20
N SER A 349 2.77 37.04 24.47
CA SER A 349 3.72 37.53 25.48
C SER A 349 5.15 37.00 25.30
N CYS A 350 5.31 35.82 24.68
CA CYS A 350 6.58 35.14 24.48
C CYS A 350 6.88 34.86 23.00
N ASP A 351 5.92 35.09 22.12
CA ASP A 351 6.09 35.05 20.68
C ASP A 351 7.03 36.18 20.22
N THR A 352 8.16 35.79 19.64
CA THR A 352 9.14 36.72 19.06
C THR A 352 9.02 36.80 17.54
N ASN A 353 8.35 35.83 16.90
CA ASN A 353 8.37 35.61 15.45
C ASN A 353 9.80 35.53 14.86
N GLU A 354 10.83 35.33 15.71
CA GLU A 354 12.22 35.19 15.29
C GLU A 354 12.51 33.70 15.06
N ASP A 355 12.37 33.27 13.81
CA ASP A 355 12.69 31.92 13.32
C ASP A 355 13.74 32.05 12.21
N GLN A 356 14.99 31.70 12.54
CA GLN A 356 16.14 31.90 11.66
C GLN A 356 16.15 30.96 10.46
N ASP A 357 15.72 29.73 10.63
CA ASP A 357 15.85 28.69 9.61
C ASP A 357 14.55 28.42 8.84
N GLY A 358 13.43 28.94 9.34
CA GLY A 358 12.14 29.02 8.70
C GLY A 358 11.29 27.76 8.87
N ASP A 359 11.53 26.95 9.89
CA ASP A 359 10.85 25.68 10.12
C ASP A 359 9.52 25.82 10.91
N GLY A 360 9.25 26.99 11.48
CA GLY A 360 8.03 27.29 12.22
C GLY A 360 8.17 27.26 13.74
N PHE A 361 9.33 26.91 14.27
CA PHE A 361 9.66 27.07 15.69
C PHE A 361 10.53 28.30 15.86
N GLN A 362 10.17 29.16 16.82
CA GLN A 362 10.99 30.33 17.12
C GLN A 362 12.32 29.95 17.76
N ASP A 363 13.39 30.70 17.49
CA ASP A 363 14.77 30.47 17.93
C ASP A 363 14.91 30.20 19.45
N SER A 364 13.96 30.68 20.26
CA SER A 364 13.98 30.53 21.72
C SER A 364 13.38 29.22 22.23
N SER A 365 12.66 28.50 21.38
CA SER A 365 11.93 27.26 21.69
C SER A 365 12.31 26.11 20.75
N ASP A 366 13.14 26.40 19.74
CA ASP A 366 13.67 25.44 18.79
C ASP A 366 14.90 24.70 19.37
N ASN A 367 14.87 23.36 19.36
CA ASN A 367 15.99 22.52 19.78
C ASN A 367 17.13 22.44 18.73
N CYS A 368 16.92 22.96 17.52
CA CYS A 368 17.92 23.16 16.47
C CYS A 368 17.80 24.53 15.75
N PRO A 369 18.09 25.68 16.39
CA PRO A 369 17.83 27.06 15.89
C PRO A 369 18.47 27.52 14.56
N SER A 370 19.14 26.63 13.83
CA SER A 370 19.78 26.93 12.55
C SER A 370 19.65 25.82 11.51
N VAL A 371 18.98 24.71 11.85
CA VAL A 371 18.79 23.54 11.00
C VAL A 371 17.31 23.14 11.06
N PRO A 372 16.55 23.31 9.95
CA PRO A 372 15.11 23.10 9.98
C PRO A 372 14.73 21.69 10.44
N ASN A 373 13.88 21.63 11.46
CA ASN A 373 13.36 20.41 12.06
C ASN A 373 11.98 20.63 12.70
N SER A 374 10.98 20.96 11.88
CA SER A 374 9.59 21.18 12.29
C SER A 374 8.89 20.01 13.02
N ASP A 375 9.51 18.83 13.15
CA ASP A 375 9.04 17.74 14.00
C ASP A 375 9.64 17.76 15.41
N GLN A 376 10.69 18.57 15.63
CA GLN A 376 11.41 18.78 16.89
C GLN A 376 11.81 17.47 17.59
N LEU A 377 12.14 16.43 16.81
CA LEU A 377 12.54 15.14 17.34
C LEU A 377 13.83 15.30 18.17
N ASP A 378 13.84 14.71 19.36
CA ASP A 378 14.93 14.67 20.35
C ASP A 378 14.85 13.29 21.02
N THR A 379 15.53 12.32 20.41
CA THR A 379 15.36 10.89 20.69
C THR A 379 15.86 10.50 22.09
N ASP A 380 16.95 11.10 22.56
CA ASP A 380 17.51 10.82 23.89
C ASP A 380 17.09 11.82 24.99
N VAL A 381 16.38 12.89 24.60
CA VAL A 381 15.81 13.92 25.47
C VAL A 381 16.90 14.70 26.21
N ASP A 382 18.00 15.02 25.54
CA ASP A 382 19.07 15.85 26.09
C ASP A 382 18.90 17.35 25.82
N GLY A 383 17.93 17.71 24.96
CA GLY A 383 17.57 19.07 24.58
C GLY A 383 18.23 19.58 23.30
N ILE A 384 18.98 18.73 22.60
CA ILE A 384 19.48 18.96 21.24
C ILE A 384 18.63 18.11 20.29
N GLY A 385 18.10 18.71 19.21
CA GLY A 385 17.28 17.93 18.27
C GLY A 385 18.12 17.05 17.35
N ASP A 386 17.57 15.90 16.94
CA ASP A 386 18.24 14.89 16.11
C ASP A 386 18.85 15.48 14.81
N ASN A 387 18.20 16.49 14.22
CA ASN A 387 18.69 17.13 12.99
C ASN A 387 20.02 17.91 13.19
N CYS A 388 20.37 18.25 14.42
CA CYS A 388 21.59 18.97 14.78
C CYS A 388 22.42 18.30 15.88
N ASP A 389 22.05 17.09 16.30
CA ASP A 389 22.87 16.19 17.09
C ASP A 389 23.82 15.37 16.19
N ASP A 390 24.92 14.90 16.75
CA ASP A 390 25.83 13.93 16.12
C ASP A 390 25.69 12.51 16.74
N ASP A 391 24.88 12.31 17.78
CA ASP A 391 24.66 11.06 18.56
C ASP A 391 23.21 10.98 19.12
N ASP A 392 22.21 10.75 18.25
CA ASP A 392 20.76 10.86 18.52
C ASP A 392 20.24 10.00 19.71
N ASP A 393 20.90 8.89 20.04
CA ASP A 393 20.51 7.99 21.13
C ASP A 393 21.46 8.01 22.34
N ASN A 394 22.48 8.87 22.30
CA ASN A 394 23.51 9.05 23.32
C ASN A 394 24.18 7.73 23.77
N ASP A 395 24.32 6.74 22.87
CA ASP A 395 24.96 5.46 23.17
C ASP A 395 26.51 5.51 23.14
N GLY A 396 27.05 6.60 22.57
CA GLY A 396 28.46 6.88 22.41
C GLY A 396 29.04 6.51 21.03
N VAL A 397 28.20 6.09 20.09
CA VAL A 397 28.52 5.85 18.68
C VAL A 397 27.86 6.94 17.84
N PRO A 398 28.63 7.79 17.13
CA PRO A 398 28.03 8.87 16.34
C PRO A 398 27.16 8.34 15.19
N ASP A 399 26.07 9.04 14.84
CA ASP A 399 25.04 8.60 13.88
C ASP A 399 25.61 8.13 12.54
N THR A 400 26.63 8.84 12.06
CA THR A 400 27.31 8.51 10.78
C THR A 400 27.95 7.12 10.77
N SER A 401 28.14 6.52 11.93
CA SER A 401 28.72 5.19 12.15
C SER A 401 27.81 4.26 12.94
N ASP A 402 26.59 4.70 13.29
CA ASP A 402 25.61 3.93 14.02
C ASP A 402 24.73 3.10 13.09
N ASN A 403 24.52 1.82 13.42
CA ASN A 403 23.60 0.94 12.70
C ASN A 403 22.18 0.89 13.28
N CYS A 404 21.93 1.56 14.40
CA CYS A 404 20.64 1.81 15.05
C CYS A 404 20.59 3.21 15.65
N ARG A 405 20.61 4.24 14.79
CA ARG A 405 20.68 5.66 15.16
C ARG A 405 19.76 6.08 16.32
N LEU A 406 18.55 5.52 16.41
CA LEU A 406 17.54 5.93 17.39
C LEU A 406 17.40 4.94 18.57
N VAL A 407 18.22 3.90 18.64
CA VAL A 407 18.05 2.79 19.59
C VAL A 407 19.39 2.36 20.19
N VAL A 408 19.60 2.79 21.43
CA VAL A 408 20.80 2.56 22.25
C VAL A 408 21.37 1.15 22.07
N ASN A 409 22.49 1.03 21.36
CA ASN A 409 23.13 -0.25 21.09
C ASN A 409 24.69 -0.19 21.00
N PRO A 410 25.42 0.17 22.07
CA PRO A 410 26.86 0.53 22.01
C PRO A 410 27.82 -0.56 21.48
N THR A 411 27.33 -1.78 21.30
CA THR A 411 28.06 -2.91 20.75
C THR A 411 27.98 -3.04 19.24
N GLN A 412 27.04 -2.31 18.60
CA GLN A 412 26.85 -2.26 17.15
C GLN A 412 26.72 -3.67 16.54
N LEU A 413 26.00 -4.55 17.24
CA LEU A 413 25.84 -5.95 16.85
C LEU A 413 24.92 -6.02 15.63
N ASP A 414 25.45 -6.45 14.49
CA ASP A 414 24.72 -6.75 13.27
C ASP A 414 25.09 -8.18 12.82
N THR A 415 24.22 -9.14 13.14
CA THR A 415 24.47 -10.57 12.89
C THR A 415 24.34 -10.91 11.40
N ASN A 416 23.55 -10.16 10.64
CA ASN A 416 23.21 -10.49 9.25
C ASN A 416 24.00 -9.64 8.22
N SER A 417 24.72 -8.61 8.68
CA SER A 417 25.54 -7.67 7.91
C SER A 417 24.76 -6.86 6.87
N ASN A 418 23.52 -6.47 7.17
CA ASN A 418 22.68 -5.62 6.31
C ASN A 418 22.83 -4.12 6.59
N SER A 419 23.73 -3.73 7.51
CA SER A 419 23.95 -2.34 7.95
C SER A 419 22.84 -1.74 8.82
N VAL A 420 21.91 -2.57 9.29
CA VAL A 420 20.94 -2.27 10.34
C VAL A 420 21.30 -3.16 11.54
N GLY A 421 21.37 -2.60 12.74
CA GLY A 421 21.74 -3.36 13.93
C GLY A 421 20.62 -4.31 14.37
N ASP A 422 21.01 -5.40 15.04
CA ASP A 422 20.07 -6.41 15.57
C ASP A 422 19.06 -5.79 16.57
N ALA A 423 19.38 -4.63 17.16
CA ALA A 423 18.54 -3.93 18.13
C ALA A 423 17.30 -3.25 17.50
N CYS A 424 17.41 -2.82 16.24
CA CYS A 424 16.42 -1.98 15.54
C CYS A 424 16.00 -2.57 14.17
N GLU A 425 16.28 -3.85 13.94
CA GLU A 425 16.10 -4.54 12.64
C GLU A 425 14.65 -4.48 12.12
N ASP A 426 13.67 -4.56 13.01
CA ASP A 426 12.24 -4.62 12.67
C ASP A 426 11.45 -3.33 12.95
N ASP A 427 12.02 -2.47 13.78
CA ASP A 427 11.41 -1.31 14.43
C ASP A 427 12.57 -0.35 14.71
N PHE A 428 12.71 0.67 13.86
CA PHE A 428 13.92 1.49 13.79
C PHE A 428 13.93 2.62 14.82
N ASP A 429 12.77 3.13 15.22
CA ASP A 429 12.57 4.15 16.25
C ASP A 429 12.06 3.57 17.59
N ASN A 430 11.87 2.24 17.66
CA ASN A 430 11.54 1.48 18.87
C ASN A 430 10.23 1.92 19.54
N ASP A 431 9.23 2.21 18.70
CA ASP A 431 7.92 2.67 19.12
C ASP A 431 6.86 1.55 19.21
N ASN A 432 7.29 0.30 18.90
CA ASN A 432 6.51 -0.94 18.82
C ASN A 432 5.67 -1.10 17.56
N VAL A 433 5.89 -0.29 16.54
CA VAL A 433 5.31 -0.40 15.21
C VAL A 433 6.40 -0.83 14.23
N VAL A 434 6.11 -1.85 13.42
CA VAL A 434 7.12 -2.37 12.49
C VAL A 434 7.29 -1.43 11.30
N ASN A 435 8.52 -1.18 10.86
CA ASN A 435 8.89 -0.17 9.84
C ASN A 435 8.06 -0.16 8.54
N TRP A 436 7.45 -1.28 8.17
CA TRP A 436 6.70 -1.39 6.91
C TRP A 436 5.19 -1.12 7.02
N ILE A 437 4.66 -1.03 8.24
CA ILE A 437 3.31 -0.48 8.51
C ILE A 437 3.37 0.90 9.15
N ASP A 438 4.54 1.27 9.68
CA ASP A 438 4.78 2.59 10.22
C ASP A 438 4.75 3.65 9.12
N VAL A 439 4.08 4.77 9.41
CA VAL A 439 4.03 5.93 8.53
C VAL A 439 5.29 6.79 8.64
N CYS A 440 6.00 6.73 9.76
CA CYS A 440 7.23 7.47 10.04
C CYS A 440 8.23 6.58 10.80
N PRO A 441 8.87 5.60 10.14
CA PRO A 441 9.75 4.61 10.80
C PRO A 441 11.02 5.15 11.47
N GLU A 442 11.25 6.47 11.43
CA GLU A 442 12.41 7.14 12.04
C GLU A 442 11.92 8.21 13.04
N ASN A 443 10.68 8.10 13.54
CA ASN A 443 10.09 9.05 14.48
C ASN A 443 9.04 8.36 15.36
N ALA A 444 9.47 8.00 16.58
CA ALA A 444 8.68 7.25 17.55
C ALA A 444 7.39 7.96 18.02
N ALA A 445 7.23 9.26 17.74
CA ALA A 445 6.03 9.99 18.08
C ALA A 445 4.88 9.79 17.06
N ILE A 446 5.15 9.21 15.87
CA ILE A 446 4.21 9.21 14.74
C ILE A 446 4.02 7.81 14.13
N GLN A 447 3.10 7.04 14.72
CA GLN A 447 2.84 5.64 14.32
C GLN A 447 1.87 5.45 13.14
N LYS A 448 0.90 6.35 13.01
CA LYS A 448 -0.18 6.25 12.03
C LYS A 448 -0.72 7.62 11.66
N THR A 449 -1.43 7.69 10.53
CA THR A 449 -2.25 8.84 10.21
C THR A 449 -3.40 8.99 11.19
N ASP A 450 -3.48 10.13 11.87
CA ASP A 450 -4.49 10.43 12.89
C ASP A 450 -4.74 11.94 13.00
N PHE A 451 -5.93 12.37 12.59
CA PHE A 451 -6.43 13.75 12.75
C PHE A 451 -7.53 13.86 13.82
N ARG A 452 -7.65 12.91 14.77
CA ARG A 452 -8.65 13.03 15.85
C ARG A 452 -8.39 14.21 16.78
N ALA A 453 -7.12 14.58 16.96
CA ALA A 453 -6.72 15.80 17.64
C ALA A 453 -6.26 16.80 16.58
N PHE A 454 -6.93 17.94 16.52
CA PHE A 454 -6.62 19.00 15.57
C PHE A 454 -6.93 20.37 16.19
N GLN A 455 -6.20 21.38 15.74
CA GLN A 455 -6.48 22.79 16.00
C GLN A 455 -7.47 23.30 14.93
N THR A 456 -8.51 24.01 15.37
CA THR A 456 -9.38 24.75 14.45
C THR A 456 -8.87 26.18 14.34
N VAL A 457 -8.53 26.62 13.14
CA VAL A 457 -8.02 27.97 12.86
C VAL A 457 -9.05 28.74 12.04
N VAL A 458 -9.44 29.92 12.49
CA VAL A 458 -10.44 30.79 11.84
C VAL A 458 -9.71 31.91 11.10
N LEU A 459 -9.85 31.97 9.78
CA LEU A 459 -9.07 32.90 8.95
C LEU A 459 -9.76 34.24 8.69
N ASP A 460 -11.01 34.42 9.15
CA ASP A 460 -11.74 35.69 9.16
C ASP A 460 -12.58 35.88 10.44
N PRO A 461 -11.94 36.06 11.62
CA PRO A 461 -12.67 36.17 12.89
C PRO A 461 -13.54 37.44 12.98
N GLU A 462 -13.30 38.43 12.13
CA GLU A 462 -14.08 39.68 12.06
C GLU A 462 -15.22 39.65 11.02
N GLY A 463 -15.43 38.51 10.33
CA GLY A 463 -16.39 38.35 9.25
C GLY A 463 -17.86 38.59 9.65
N GLU A 464 -18.70 38.93 8.66
CA GLU A 464 -20.14 39.13 8.88
C GLU A 464 -20.97 37.83 8.80
N ALA A 465 -20.39 36.73 8.31
CA ALA A 465 -21.08 35.43 8.21
C ALA A 465 -21.06 34.67 9.54
N GLN A 466 -19.96 34.73 10.33
CA GLN A 466 -19.77 34.19 11.69
C GLN A 466 -20.26 32.75 11.90
N ILE A 467 -20.28 31.95 10.84
CA ILE A 467 -20.53 30.52 10.96
C ILE A 467 -19.18 29.84 10.84
N ASP A 468 -18.70 29.31 11.97
CA ASP A 468 -17.47 28.55 12.01
C ASP A 468 -17.66 27.19 11.32
N PRO A 469 -16.59 26.60 10.75
CA PRO A 469 -16.67 25.26 10.22
C PRO A 469 -17.03 24.25 11.30
N ASN A 470 -17.92 23.31 10.98
CA ASN A 470 -18.21 22.16 11.83
C ASN A 470 -17.50 20.92 11.28
N TRP A 471 -16.54 20.39 12.03
CA TRP A 471 -15.69 19.25 11.65
C TRP A 471 -16.14 17.98 12.35
N VAL A 472 -16.39 16.93 11.58
CA VAL A 472 -16.68 15.58 12.09
C VAL A 472 -15.52 14.67 11.69
N VAL A 473 -14.94 13.94 12.65
CA VAL A 473 -13.81 13.05 12.40
C VAL A 473 -14.26 11.60 12.49
N LEU A 474 -14.03 10.84 11.42
CA LEU A 474 -14.39 9.43 11.23
C LEU A 474 -13.14 8.59 10.95
N ASN A 475 -13.29 7.27 10.80
CA ASN A 475 -12.19 6.34 10.47
C ASN A 475 -10.95 6.52 11.37
N GLU A 476 -11.18 6.69 12.68
CA GLU A 476 -10.12 6.94 13.67
C GLU A 476 -9.15 8.09 13.31
N GLY A 477 -9.63 9.17 12.68
CA GLY A 477 -8.79 10.30 12.29
C GLY A 477 -8.30 10.27 10.85
N LYS A 478 -8.79 9.35 10.03
CA LYS A 478 -8.43 9.25 8.61
C LYS A 478 -9.52 9.77 7.68
N GLU A 479 -10.62 10.26 8.23
CA GLU A 479 -11.66 10.90 7.47
C GLU A 479 -12.19 12.10 8.23
N ILE A 480 -12.36 13.21 7.51
CA ILE A 480 -12.90 14.45 8.05
C ILE A 480 -14.06 14.86 7.16
N VAL A 481 -15.18 15.24 7.77
CA VAL A 481 -16.35 15.80 7.09
C VAL A 481 -16.59 17.20 7.61
N GLN A 482 -16.80 18.16 6.71
CA GLN A 482 -17.23 19.51 7.05
C GLN A 482 -18.66 19.73 6.55
N THR A 483 -19.54 20.19 7.44
CA THR A 483 -21.00 20.15 7.21
C THR A 483 -21.65 21.51 6.97
N MET A 484 -20.94 22.62 7.21
CA MET A 484 -21.51 23.97 7.23
C MET A 484 -21.03 24.81 6.05
N ASN A 485 -21.89 25.68 5.53
CA ASN A 485 -21.40 26.78 4.69
C ASN A 485 -20.76 27.85 5.60
N SER A 486 -19.44 27.76 5.78
CA SER A 486 -18.70 28.48 6.82
C SER A 486 -17.75 29.55 6.28
N ASP A 487 -17.30 30.40 7.20
CA ASP A 487 -16.12 31.25 7.03
C ASP A 487 -14.86 30.41 6.70
N PRO A 488 -13.81 31.02 6.11
CA PRO A 488 -12.59 30.29 5.79
C PRO A 488 -11.95 29.76 7.07
N GLY A 489 -11.68 28.46 7.09
CA GLY A 489 -11.11 27.81 8.26
C GLY A 489 -10.30 26.57 7.93
N LEU A 490 -9.50 26.19 8.92
CA LEU A 490 -8.59 25.06 8.85
C LEU A 490 -8.87 24.10 10.00
N ALA A 491 -8.75 22.80 9.72
CA ALA A 491 -8.52 21.80 10.74
C ALA A 491 -7.08 21.27 10.57
N VAL A 492 -6.21 21.60 11.52
CA VAL A 492 -4.76 21.37 11.46
C VAL A 492 -4.37 20.32 12.48
N GLY A 493 -3.81 19.19 12.04
CA GLY A 493 -3.26 18.19 12.95
C GLY A 493 -2.08 18.76 13.73
N PHE A 494 -1.79 18.23 14.92
CA PHE A 494 -0.71 18.74 15.77
C PHE A 494 0.69 18.27 15.34
N THR A 495 0.78 17.17 14.60
CA THR A 495 2.05 16.60 14.14
C THR A 495 2.74 17.50 13.10
N GLY A 496 3.99 17.85 13.37
CA GLY A 496 4.89 18.55 12.44
C GLY A 496 5.72 17.59 11.59
N PHE A 497 6.17 18.06 10.42
CA PHE A 497 6.92 17.24 9.46
C PHE A 497 8.04 18.01 8.76
N ASN A 498 9.21 17.36 8.62
CA ASN A 498 10.38 17.85 7.86
C ASN A 498 10.35 17.49 6.38
N GLY A 499 9.63 16.42 6.03
CA GLY A 499 9.46 15.92 4.68
C GLY A 499 8.30 14.93 4.67
N VAL A 500 7.36 15.13 3.76
CA VAL A 500 6.08 14.40 3.84
C VAL A 500 5.50 14.09 2.48
N ASP A 501 4.94 12.90 2.37
CA ASP A 501 3.99 12.55 1.33
C ASP A 501 2.59 12.50 1.95
N PHE A 502 1.67 13.33 1.46
CA PHE A 502 0.31 13.44 2.01
C PHE A 502 -0.72 13.19 0.91
N SER A 503 -1.70 12.32 1.16
CA SER A 503 -2.73 11.98 0.19
C SER A 503 -4.08 11.79 0.86
N GLY A 504 -5.13 12.00 0.10
CA GLY A 504 -6.50 11.91 0.57
C GLY A 504 -7.49 11.97 -0.60
N THR A 505 -8.73 11.60 -0.31
CA THR A 505 -9.83 11.61 -1.25
C THR A 505 -10.73 12.79 -0.97
N PHE A 506 -10.91 13.63 -1.97
CA PHE A 506 -11.74 14.82 -1.95
C PHE A 506 -13.08 14.52 -2.63
N TYR A 507 -14.17 14.81 -1.92
CA TYR A 507 -15.54 14.65 -2.41
C TYR A 507 -16.44 15.73 -1.82
N VAL A 508 -17.39 16.23 -2.62
CA VAL A 508 -18.42 17.18 -2.15
C VAL A 508 -19.77 16.49 -2.28
N ASN A 509 -20.39 16.16 -1.15
CA ASN A 509 -21.62 15.35 -1.07
C ASN A 509 -22.89 16.18 -1.25
N THR A 510 -22.84 17.21 -2.09
CA THR A 510 -23.99 18.06 -2.38
C THR A 510 -23.92 18.58 -3.82
N GLU A 511 -25.07 19.06 -4.30
CA GLU A 511 -25.18 19.85 -5.53
C GLU A 511 -25.36 21.35 -5.22
N THR A 512 -25.30 21.71 -3.94
CA THR A 512 -25.38 23.10 -3.46
C THR A 512 -24.00 23.72 -3.37
N ASP A 513 -23.97 25.03 -3.63
CA ASP A 513 -22.77 25.85 -3.67
C ASP A 513 -21.76 25.49 -4.78
N ASP A 514 -20.70 26.28 -4.93
CA ASP A 514 -19.63 26.04 -5.90
C ASP A 514 -18.26 26.58 -5.48
N ASP A 515 -18.04 26.62 -4.17
CA ASP A 515 -16.99 27.35 -3.46
C ASP A 515 -15.72 26.51 -3.20
N TYR A 516 -14.86 26.96 -2.28
CA TYR A 516 -13.51 26.44 -2.12
C TYR A 516 -13.44 25.33 -1.07
N ALA A 517 -12.69 24.29 -1.42
CA ALA A 517 -12.23 23.28 -0.50
C ALA A 517 -10.81 22.83 -0.89
N GLY A 518 -10.11 22.18 0.03
CA GLY A 518 -8.74 21.77 -0.20
C GLY A 518 -8.02 21.28 1.04
N PHE A 519 -6.70 21.37 1.03
CA PHE A 519 -5.85 20.96 2.14
C PHE A 519 -4.64 21.89 2.26
N ILE A 520 -4.03 21.88 3.44
CA ILE A 520 -2.82 22.64 3.75
C ILE A 520 -1.65 21.73 4.09
N PHE A 521 -0.46 22.28 3.99
CA PHE A 521 0.77 21.63 4.44
C PHE A 521 1.81 22.69 4.82
N SER A 522 2.76 22.28 5.67
CA SER A 522 3.76 23.17 6.26
C SER A 522 3.09 24.39 6.93
N TYR A 523 2.02 24.12 7.69
CA TYR A 523 1.41 25.12 8.56
C TYR A 523 2.34 25.37 9.74
N GLN A 524 2.70 26.63 9.95
CA GLN A 524 3.50 27.09 11.07
C GLN A 524 2.58 27.95 11.95
N ASP A 525 2.09 29.02 11.34
CA ASP A 525 1.12 29.97 11.89
C ASP A 525 0.02 30.27 10.85
N SER A 526 -1.06 30.93 11.25
CA SER A 526 -2.21 31.33 10.41
C SER A 526 -1.87 32.38 9.36
N GLY A 527 -0.68 32.97 9.42
CA GLY A 527 -0.07 33.77 8.38
C GLY A 527 0.89 32.99 7.47
N SER A 528 1.29 31.76 7.80
CA SER A 528 2.40 31.03 7.17
C SER A 528 2.07 29.56 6.92
N PHE A 529 1.56 29.27 5.73
CA PHE A 529 1.24 27.90 5.30
C PHE A 529 1.12 27.78 3.78
N TYR A 530 1.30 26.58 3.24
CA TYR A 530 0.92 26.31 1.86
C TYR A 530 -0.50 25.78 1.82
N VAL A 531 -1.26 26.19 0.81
CA VAL A 531 -2.64 25.72 0.59
C VAL A 531 -2.82 25.25 -0.84
N VAL A 532 -3.39 24.05 -0.97
CA VAL A 532 -3.95 23.55 -2.22
C VAL A 532 -5.46 23.71 -2.12
N MET A 533 -6.04 24.57 -2.95
CA MET A 533 -7.47 24.85 -2.93
C MET A 533 -8.10 24.71 -4.32
N TRP A 534 -9.37 24.33 -4.35
CA TRP A 534 -10.09 24.06 -5.60
C TRP A 534 -11.52 24.60 -5.54
N LYS A 535 -11.87 25.43 -6.52
CA LYS A 535 -13.24 25.96 -6.70
C LYS A 535 -13.92 25.36 -7.92
N GLN A 536 -15.24 25.20 -7.87
CA GLN A 536 -16.03 24.65 -8.98
C GLN A 536 -16.29 25.68 -10.09
N LYS A 537 -16.76 26.89 -9.75
CA LYS A 537 -17.09 27.93 -10.75
C LYS A 537 -16.32 29.22 -10.52
N GLU A 538 -16.32 30.10 -11.53
CA GLU A 538 -15.74 31.44 -11.40
C GLU A 538 -16.69 32.36 -10.61
N GLN A 539 -16.16 33.07 -9.62
CA GLN A 539 -16.96 33.99 -8.79
C GLN A 539 -16.13 35.14 -8.23
N THR A 540 -16.68 36.35 -8.31
CA THR A 540 -16.16 37.48 -7.53
C THR A 540 -16.67 37.37 -6.10
N TYR A 541 -15.79 37.48 -5.12
CA TYR A 541 -16.18 37.49 -3.71
C TYR A 541 -17.20 38.61 -3.44
N TRP A 542 -18.21 38.36 -2.61
CA TRP A 542 -19.31 39.31 -2.44
C TRP A 542 -18.88 40.58 -1.71
N GLN A 543 -17.88 40.50 -0.81
CA GLN A 543 -17.27 41.67 -0.19
C GLN A 543 -16.16 42.22 -1.09
N ALA A 544 -16.37 43.43 -1.60
CA ALA A 544 -15.40 44.13 -2.45
C ALA A 544 -14.28 44.83 -1.66
N THR A 545 -14.37 44.86 -0.33
CA THR A 545 -13.36 45.35 0.60
C THR A 545 -12.63 44.17 1.25
N PRO A 546 -11.33 44.29 1.54
CA PRO A 546 -10.46 45.45 1.32
C PRO A 546 -10.06 45.65 -0.15
N PHE A 547 -10.17 44.62 -0.99
CA PHE A 547 -10.04 44.72 -2.43
C PHE A 547 -10.93 43.70 -3.14
N ARG A 548 -11.17 43.91 -4.44
CA ARG A 548 -12.03 43.01 -5.22
C ARG A 548 -11.29 41.71 -5.56
N ALA A 549 -11.61 40.64 -4.85
CA ALA A 549 -11.12 39.29 -5.11
C ALA A 549 -11.94 38.56 -6.17
N VAL A 550 -11.28 37.93 -7.13
CA VAL A 550 -11.93 37.12 -8.18
C VAL A 550 -11.33 35.73 -8.15
N ALA A 551 -12.18 34.73 -7.92
CA ALA A 551 -11.80 33.33 -7.95
C ALA A 551 -12.11 32.72 -9.32
N GLU A 552 -11.12 32.05 -9.90
CA GLU A 552 -11.28 31.19 -11.06
C GLU A 552 -11.37 29.71 -10.63
N PRO A 553 -12.05 28.85 -11.39
CA PRO A 553 -12.06 27.42 -11.13
C PRO A 553 -10.68 26.78 -11.36
N GLY A 554 -10.55 25.52 -10.97
CA GLY A 554 -9.30 24.78 -11.13
C GLY A 554 -8.43 24.77 -9.88
N LEU A 555 -7.61 23.73 -9.79
CA LEU A 555 -6.74 23.49 -8.64
C LEU A 555 -5.66 24.58 -8.58
N GLN A 556 -5.48 25.17 -7.40
CA GLN A 556 -4.52 26.24 -7.14
C GLN A 556 -3.61 25.80 -5.99
N LEU A 557 -2.31 26.02 -6.15
CA LEU A 557 -1.31 25.89 -5.08
C LEU A 557 -0.81 27.29 -4.75
N LYS A 558 -0.98 27.71 -3.49
CA LYS A 558 -0.58 29.02 -2.99
C LYS A 558 0.36 28.88 -1.80
N ALA A 559 1.27 29.84 -1.66
CA ALA A 559 2.01 30.09 -0.43
C ALA A 559 1.37 31.28 0.28
N VAL A 560 0.97 31.10 1.53
CA VAL A 560 0.48 32.16 2.40
C VAL A 560 1.65 32.61 3.26
N LYS A 561 1.98 33.89 3.17
CA LYS A 561 2.93 34.57 4.07
C LYS A 561 2.37 35.97 4.32
N SER A 562 1.40 36.02 5.23
CA SER A 562 0.58 37.18 5.54
C SER A 562 1.27 38.08 6.55
N ASN A 563 1.38 39.36 6.23
CA ASN A 563 1.85 40.35 7.19
C ASN A 563 0.75 40.95 8.08
N THR A 564 -0.51 40.55 7.87
CA THR A 564 -1.65 41.02 8.68
C THR A 564 -2.25 39.92 9.55
N GLY A 565 -1.89 38.66 9.32
CA GLY A 565 -2.59 37.51 9.91
C GLY A 565 -4.03 37.35 9.40
N PRO A 566 -4.86 36.58 10.14
CA PRO A 566 -6.29 36.40 9.90
C PRO A 566 -7.09 37.70 9.79
N GLY A 567 -8.15 37.68 8.98
CA GLY A 567 -9.05 38.81 8.77
C GLY A 567 -9.28 39.16 7.30
N GLU A 568 -9.89 40.33 7.05
CA GLU A 568 -10.44 40.65 5.74
C GLU A 568 -9.42 40.66 4.58
N MET A 569 -8.16 41.05 4.85
CA MET A 569 -7.08 41.09 3.85
C MET A 569 -6.70 39.68 3.40
N LEU A 570 -6.41 38.79 4.35
CA LEU A 570 -6.02 37.42 4.07
C LEU A 570 -7.18 36.64 3.45
N ARG A 571 -8.40 36.81 3.96
CA ARG A 571 -9.63 36.25 3.37
C ARG A 571 -9.77 36.56 1.88
N ASN A 572 -9.70 37.84 1.51
CA ASN A 572 -9.84 38.24 0.11
C ASN A 572 -8.65 37.74 -0.73
N ALA A 573 -7.44 37.68 -0.16
CA ALA A 573 -6.25 37.13 -0.82
C ALA A 573 -6.36 35.63 -1.10
N LEU A 574 -6.89 34.86 -0.15
CA LEU A 574 -7.17 33.43 -0.30
C LEU A 574 -8.22 33.18 -1.38
N TRP A 575 -9.29 33.98 -1.41
CA TRP A 575 -10.30 33.87 -2.46
C TRP A 575 -9.74 34.18 -3.86
N ASN A 576 -8.92 35.23 -3.95
CA ASN A 576 -8.41 35.75 -5.22
C ASN A 576 -7.49 34.75 -5.94
N THR A 577 -7.74 34.51 -7.23
CA THR A 577 -6.82 33.76 -8.08
C THR A 577 -5.70 34.67 -8.56
N GLY A 578 -4.55 34.58 -7.89
CA GLY A 578 -3.33 35.32 -8.26
C GLY A 578 -2.58 35.78 -7.02
N ASP A 579 -1.54 36.57 -7.25
CA ASP A 579 -0.73 37.14 -6.17
C ASP A 579 -1.46 38.31 -5.50
N THR A 580 -1.39 38.35 -4.19
CA THR A 580 -1.76 39.49 -3.34
C THR A 580 -0.53 39.86 -2.52
N GLU A 581 -0.01 41.07 -2.76
CA GLU A 581 1.25 41.54 -2.15
C GLU A 581 1.20 41.43 -0.61
N SER A 582 2.27 40.86 -0.04
CA SER A 582 2.43 40.63 1.41
C SER A 582 1.34 39.75 2.07
N GLN A 583 0.63 38.95 1.28
CA GLN A 583 -0.46 38.11 1.75
C GLN A 583 -0.32 36.68 1.21
N VAL A 584 -0.54 36.52 -0.11
CA VAL A 584 -0.65 35.20 -0.75
C VAL A 584 0.00 35.24 -2.12
N LYS A 585 0.79 34.22 -2.45
CA LYS A 585 1.46 34.05 -3.74
C LYS A 585 0.94 32.79 -4.43
N LEU A 586 0.49 32.92 -5.68
CA LEU A 586 0.04 31.78 -6.48
C LEU A 586 1.25 31.08 -7.10
N LEU A 587 1.62 29.92 -6.56
CA LEU A 587 2.78 29.15 -7.05
C LEU A 587 2.44 28.40 -8.33
N TRP A 588 1.24 27.84 -8.39
CA TRP A 588 0.77 27.09 -9.54
C TRP A 588 -0.76 27.09 -9.63
N LYS A 589 -1.27 27.00 -10.86
CA LYS A 589 -2.68 26.81 -11.15
C LYS A 589 -2.86 25.85 -12.31
N ASP A 590 -3.88 24.99 -12.23
CA ASP A 590 -4.23 24.09 -13.31
C ASP A 590 -4.56 24.87 -14.59
N PRO A 591 -3.77 24.73 -15.66
CA PRO A 591 -3.98 25.47 -16.91
C PRO A 591 -5.27 25.08 -17.64
N ARG A 592 -5.91 23.97 -17.26
CA ARG A 592 -7.18 23.54 -17.84
C ARG A 592 -8.36 24.36 -17.30
N ASN A 593 -8.21 24.99 -16.13
CA ASN A 593 -9.23 25.81 -15.49
C ASN A 593 -10.56 25.05 -15.27
N VAL A 594 -10.46 23.79 -14.82
CA VAL A 594 -11.62 22.91 -14.62
C VAL A 594 -11.90 22.78 -13.13
N GLY A 595 -13.10 23.17 -12.71
CA GLY A 595 -13.58 22.99 -11.34
C GLY A 595 -13.91 21.54 -11.02
N TRP A 596 -14.05 21.24 -9.74
CA TRP A 596 -14.55 19.94 -9.28
C TRP A 596 -16.01 19.72 -9.72
N LYS A 597 -16.46 18.47 -9.72
CA LYS A 597 -17.84 18.10 -10.04
C LYS A 597 -18.56 17.66 -8.77
N ASP A 598 -19.85 17.97 -8.70
CA ASP A 598 -20.73 17.50 -7.62
C ASP A 598 -20.68 15.98 -7.53
N LYS A 599 -20.58 15.45 -6.31
CA LYS A 599 -20.63 14.00 -6.03
C LYS A 599 -19.66 13.17 -6.87
N ALA A 600 -18.44 13.69 -7.04
CA ALA A 600 -17.36 13.01 -7.75
C ALA A 600 -16.12 12.92 -6.86
N SER A 601 -15.50 11.75 -6.84
CA SER A 601 -14.30 11.49 -6.05
C SER A 601 -13.02 11.83 -6.77
N TYR A 602 -12.12 12.49 -6.05
CA TYR A 602 -10.80 12.84 -6.53
C TYR A 602 -9.73 12.45 -5.51
N ARG A 603 -8.63 11.84 -5.94
CA ARG A 603 -7.50 11.57 -5.05
C ARG A 603 -6.40 12.60 -5.27
N TRP A 604 -6.01 13.34 -4.24
CA TRP A 604 -4.78 14.15 -4.30
C TRP A 604 -3.58 13.35 -3.81
N LYS A 605 -2.39 13.69 -4.30
CA LYS A 605 -1.10 13.25 -3.76
C LYS A 605 -0.15 14.46 -3.73
N LEU A 606 0.30 14.82 -2.54
CA LEU A 606 1.34 15.80 -2.26
C LEU A 606 2.67 15.06 -2.00
N GLU A 607 3.74 15.54 -2.60
CA GLU A 607 5.12 15.21 -2.26
C GLU A 607 5.82 16.52 -1.87
N HIS A 608 6.24 16.68 -0.62
CA HIS A 608 6.92 17.88 -0.13
C HIS A 608 8.28 17.54 0.52
N ARG A 609 9.35 18.21 0.06
CA ARG A 609 10.70 18.14 0.66
C ARG A 609 11.19 19.56 0.98
N PRO A 610 10.81 20.11 2.14
CA PRO A 610 11.17 21.45 2.57
C PRO A 610 12.68 21.77 2.51
N SER A 611 13.54 20.80 2.83
CA SER A 611 15.02 20.94 2.79
C SER A 611 15.57 21.50 1.46
N VAL A 612 14.88 21.27 0.35
CA VAL A 612 15.21 21.82 -0.98
C VAL A 612 14.06 22.60 -1.60
N GLY A 613 12.98 22.82 -0.85
CA GLY A 613 11.74 23.47 -1.30
C GLY A 613 10.94 22.70 -2.34
N TYR A 614 11.15 21.38 -2.49
CA TYR A 614 10.44 20.59 -3.48
C TYR A 614 8.96 20.47 -3.12
N ILE A 615 8.08 20.81 -4.05
CA ILE A 615 6.64 20.60 -3.93
C ILE A 615 6.12 19.98 -5.22
N ARG A 616 5.31 18.92 -5.11
CA ARG A 616 4.54 18.39 -6.22
C ARG A 616 3.16 17.94 -5.78
N VAL A 617 2.14 18.39 -6.52
CA VAL A 617 0.75 18.03 -6.29
C VAL A 617 0.20 17.35 -7.53
N ARG A 618 -0.40 16.18 -7.35
CA ARG A 618 -1.10 15.41 -8.38
C ARG A 618 -2.53 15.18 -7.96
N LEU A 619 -3.44 15.22 -8.92
CA LEU A 619 -4.86 15.00 -8.70
C LEU A 619 -5.38 13.97 -9.69
N TYR A 620 -6.13 13.00 -9.20
CA TYR A 620 -6.71 11.91 -9.98
C TYR A 620 -8.24 11.99 -9.93
N GLU A 621 -8.90 11.73 -11.06
CA GLU A 621 -10.36 11.51 -11.15
C GLU A 621 -10.57 10.05 -11.57
N GLY A 622 -11.09 9.24 -10.65
CA GLY A 622 -10.96 7.78 -10.75
C GLY A 622 -9.49 7.39 -10.96
N GLN A 623 -9.21 6.63 -12.02
CA GLN A 623 -7.85 6.16 -12.33
C GLN A 623 -7.00 7.16 -13.13
N ASN A 624 -7.60 8.26 -13.60
CA ASN A 624 -6.95 9.17 -14.53
C ASN A 624 -6.27 10.31 -13.78
N LEU A 625 -4.96 10.48 -13.99
CA LEU A 625 -4.26 11.70 -13.57
C LEU A 625 -4.84 12.89 -14.35
N VAL A 626 -5.57 13.77 -13.66
CA VAL A 626 -6.21 14.93 -14.26
C VAL A 626 -5.33 16.17 -14.13
N ALA A 627 -4.69 16.39 -12.98
CA ALA A 627 -3.78 17.53 -12.78
C ALA A 627 -2.43 17.08 -12.21
N ASP A 628 -1.35 17.73 -12.63
CA ASP A 628 0.01 17.55 -12.09
C ASP A 628 0.68 18.93 -12.11
N SER A 629 1.10 19.41 -10.95
CA SER A 629 1.81 20.69 -10.84
C SER A 629 3.17 20.68 -11.55
N GLY A 630 3.72 19.48 -11.80
CA GLY A 630 5.13 19.32 -12.03
C GLY A 630 5.92 19.66 -10.76
N THR A 631 7.23 19.82 -10.91
CA THR A 631 8.10 20.24 -9.81
C THR A 631 7.96 21.74 -9.58
N ILE A 632 7.49 22.12 -8.40
CA ILE A 632 7.54 23.48 -7.88
C ILE A 632 8.69 23.54 -6.86
N ILE A 633 9.38 24.68 -6.82
CA ILE A 633 10.44 24.95 -5.85
C ILE A 633 10.06 26.24 -5.12
N ASP A 634 9.75 26.12 -3.84
CA ASP A 634 9.47 27.25 -2.95
C ASP A 634 9.92 26.88 -1.53
N THR A 635 10.58 27.82 -0.85
CA THR A 635 11.21 27.61 0.47
C THR A 635 10.66 28.61 1.50
N THR A 636 9.43 29.10 1.30
CA THR A 636 8.84 30.12 2.18
C THR A 636 8.59 29.56 3.58
N MET A 637 8.09 28.32 3.65
CA MET A 637 7.97 27.53 4.87
C MET A 637 8.82 26.26 4.72
N ARG A 638 9.59 25.90 5.76
CA ARG A 638 10.55 24.78 5.74
C ARG A 638 10.12 23.54 6.52
N GLY A 639 8.81 23.32 6.57
CA GLY A 639 8.19 22.18 7.23
C GLY A 639 7.01 22.69 8.04
N GLY A 640 6.40 21.81 8.81
CA GLY A 640 5.29 22.15 9.70
C GLY A 640 4.14 21.16 9.57
N ARG A 641 2.94 21.62 9.95
CA ARG A 641 1.79 20.76 10.18
C ARG A 641 0.92 20.57 8.92
N LEU A 642 0.10 19.52 8.94
CA LEU A 642 -0.85 19.18 7.88
C LEU A 642 -2.29 19.50 8.30
N GLY A 643 -3.17 19.70 7.34
CA GLY A 643 -4.59 19.93 7.64
C GLY A 643 -5.49 19.99 6.41
N VAL A 644 -6.78 20.18 6.66
CA VAL A 644 -7.80 20.40 5.62
C VAL A 644 -8.30 21.84 5.65
N PHE A 645 -8.81 22.32 4.52
CA PHE A 645 -9.23 23.72 4.34
C PHE A 645 -10.59 23.80 3.64
N CYS A 646 -11.49 24.62 4.20
CA CYS A 646 -12.75 24.99 3.56
C CYS A 646 -12.90 26.51 3.52
N PHE A 647 -13.64 27.01 2.53
CA PHE A 647 -14.07 28.39 2.49
C PHE A 647 -15.39 28.49 1.71
N SER A 648 -16.49 28.71 2.45
CA SER A 648 -17.84 28.93 1.92
C SER A 648 -18.45 27.71 1.18
N GLN A 649 -17.98 26.50 1.49
CA GLN A 649 -18.49 25.26 0.91
C GLN A 649 -18.88 24.27 2.01
N GLU A 650 -20.07 23.70 1.90
CA GLU A 650 -20.62 22.70 2.84
C GLU A 650 -20.49 21.27 2.29
N GLN A 651 -20.67 20.28 3.16
CA GLN A 651 -20.76 18.85 2.84
C GLN A 651 -19.50 18.32 2.12
N ILE A 652 -18.32 18.74 2.60
CA ILE A 652 -17.04 18.30 2.07
C ILE A 652 -16.57 17.07 2.85
N ILE A 653 -16.10 16.06 2.14
CA ILE A 653 -15.49 14.86 2.70
C ILE A 653 -14.03 14.80 2.24
N TRP A 654 -13.13 14.73 3.22
CA TRP A 654 -11.73 14.35 3.05
C TRP A 654 -11.54 12.93 3.61
N SER A 655 -11.64 11.93 2.73
CA SER A 655 -11.67 10.50 3.06
C SER A 655 -10.32 9.81 2.83
N ASP A 656 -10.08 8.68 3.50
CA ASP A 656 -8.87 7.84 3.38
C ASP A 656 -7.58 8.69 3.43
N LEU A 657 -7.51 9.62 4.38
CA LEU A 657 -6.35 10.46 4.63
C LEU A 657 -5.16 9.59 5.03
N THR A 658 -4.02 9.85 4.40
CA THR A 658 -2.75 9.18 4.67
C THR A 658 -1.61 10.17 4.57
N TYR A 659 -0.73 10.21 5.55
CA TYR A 659 0.59 10.83 5.43
C TYR A 659 1.68 9.80 5.74
N THR A 660 2.87 10.03 5.20
CA THR A 660 4.09 9.29 5.56
C THR A 660 5.29 10.25 5.60
N CYS A 661 6.14 10.11 6.61
CA CYS A 661 7.40 10.83 6.67
C CYS A 661 8.30 10.36 5.52
N ASN A 662 8.84 11.32 4.76
CA ASN A 662 9.69 11.01 3.62
C ASN A 662 10.58 12.20 3.29
N ASP A 663 11.84 12.12 3.68
CA ASP A 663 12.87 13.11 3.33
C ASP A 663 13.64 12.76 2.05
N THR A 664 13.42 11.56 1.51
CA THR A 664 14.13 11.11 0.31
C THR A 664 13.72 11.96 -0.90
N LEU A 665 14.69 12.62 -1.52
CA LEU A 665 14.47 13.42 -2.72
C LEU A 665 14.07 12.52 -3.90
N PRO A 666 13.00 12.88 -4.65
CA PRO A 666 12.61 12.13 -5.83
C PRO A 666 13.72 12.07 -6.90
N ASP A 667 13.96 10.90 -7.50
CA ASP A 667 14.99 10.69 -8.54
C ASP A 667 14.92 11.67 -9.73
N ALA A 668 13.71 12.12 -10.08
CA ALA A 668 13.49 13.09 -11.14
C ALA A 668 14.11 14.46 -10.82
N PHE A 669 14.24 14.80 -9.53
CA PHE A 669 14.85 16.04 -9.07
C PHE A 669 16.38 15.97 -9.12
N THR A 670 16.97 14.87 -8.64
CA THR A 670 18.43 14.65 -8.61
C THR A 670 19.02 14.59 -10.02
N THR A 671 18.31 13.96 -10.97
CA THR A 671 18.71 13.91 -12.39
C THR A 671 18.57 15.27 -13.10
N GLY A 672 17.55 16.07 -12.75
CA GLY A 672 17.34 17.43 -13.29
C GLY A 672 18.46 18.42 -12.96
N GLN A 673 18.99 18.37 -11.72
CA GLN A 673 20.10 19.25 -11.32
C GLN A 673 21.42 18.92 -12.05
N SER A 674 21.66 17.64 -12.38
CA SER A 674 22.87 17.22 -13.11
C SER A 674 22.95 17.75 -14.55
N TYR A 675 21.81 18.10 -15.17
CA TYR A 675 21.76 18.78 -16.47
C TYR A 675 21.80 20.32 -16.35
N GLY A 676 21.33 20.88 -15.22
CA GLY A 676 21.36 22.32 -14.93
C GLY A 676 22.76 22.88 -14.66
N GLN A 677 23.70 22.08 -14.14
CA GLN A 677 25.09 22.50 -13.90
C GLN A 677 25.99 22.49 -15.15
N ARG A 678 25.47 22.24 -16.36
CA ARG A 678 26.23 22.36 -17.62
C ARG A 678 26.01 23.66 -18.39
N TYR A 679 25.21 24.58 -17.86
CA TYR A 679 25.02 25.91 -18.43
C TYR A 679 25.03 27.00 -17.34
N TYR A 680 26.16 27.16 -16.67
CA TYR A 680 26.62 28.45 -16.13
C TYR A 680 28.13 28.58 -16.30
#